data_AF-A0AAE0S401-F1
#
_entry.id   AF-A0AAE0S401-F1
#
_cell.length_a   1.000
_cell.length_b   1.000
_cell.length_c   1.000
_cell.angle_alpha   90.00
_cell.angle_beta   90.00
_cell.angle_gamma   90.00
#
_symmetry.space_group_name_H-M   'P 1'
#
loop_
_entity.id
_entity.type
_entity.pdbx_description
1 polymer ?
#
loop_
_entity_poly.entity_id
_entity_poly.type
_entity_poly.pdbx_seq_one_letter_code
_entity_poly.pdbx_strand_id
1 'polypeptide(L)'
;MIVILSRKQKKKKRSESGYLTSGWPCAGLMLRRMRLLTAFMCISTVLCVLECSYIPRKRLWKQIKQSNSLREFKEKIEAYNLVRYVEQEDITVFAPTSDSFLVYDSSLYGYDMEDPDTVRSVMLYHIVRGRVRCTDSPTTLILEAIFPNRTKLYLSQFSKLGKRICTVNGVRVTATNTEASNGILHIVDRVISPIQSQKTIAEFLTQPDIPKLTFQSIYLASVVDMELRNDVNSSSSIHTIFAPLDVYVNNMPDYGQGPLFQDTGLLKLVFWAHVVENKAFYIPDIGDIPQVNAKAGNLSFTRYNGQVYVYNNGVRARILMANIPLVNGVVHVLDNLLFYKYRSITQMVGILPETSISAANLNQTNTQIKTVLRTATKLTMFVPMDEAYAKLPFRQQEILIQNVTRLSEVFGSHIVQAVIDSDGLYDGATYYTIYGDELKILRRTNDIYIEGGGVLAKILIQNIGCTNGVIHAISNVLFVCNFTVWEAIQGLDMLSKMKEFLNQYTDIQQILSYEAFGPITVFLTGNTALSMIAPDTLQNLEMNSNGLFDRAVRGGIAKNVKLGTSLIYGSIEVGTYSGQKLNITKRETGLVVTGTFIEASVIVRDIWCSNGVLHIVDNLLHVPTRNIVEEMAKSIELSIASSLLDALPEVLEILKSTVTDITIFVPSNEAFTDLTTESADVLMKNISLLITILKGHIVSGSAKLMDEFTDFESMQALSGKVYVIKKSGGVFVSNNNVMGRLITGNMRCTNGVIHIIDRLLYFPYKTVEVTMQETPWLSKFYGLMSNVVEFVTLAGREAIQQTLFAPSDNFLANVPSILQTIKRRPDILMETFRSHYFPDVNLGSKLLKDINLLDNYRVTSTYNVTFTIRRNPESIIKEDVVVDVGYPNLKQNMSLVISGVACSNGIIYVIQGLLNYPMNTLLAEIYREKNLRIAMDQLLKLAPENRSIDLNSSDDIFTVFAPVDQALQFLSFKDICYLKNNVSAEMMNSIIGRHFIHGAKYTLQYITDGGIDSYFSLHNMTVLKNTSGVFLVWQNIEAKVFRSNILASNGIIHVIDKILFSTPYATTSVTATTQKGNIGHISSTFYVSYSFTSIALLLLFGQVLKTL
;
A
#
# COMPACT_ATOMS: atom_id res chain seq x y z
N MET A 1 12.92 21.81 -12.79
CA MET A 1 14.13 21.09 -13.26
C MET A 1 14.61 21.81 -14.52
N ILE A 2 15.93 22.04 -14.61
CA ILE A 2 16.70 22.81 -15.64
C ILE A 2 16.87 24.33 -15.38
N VAL A 3 17.90 24.60 -14.56
CA VAL A 3 18.98 25.62 -14.67
C VAL A 3 18.67 27.12 -14.46
N ILE A 4 18.97 27.58 -13.23
CA ILE A 4 19.61 28.88 -12.98
C ILE A 4 21.07 28.60 -12.60
N LEU A 5 21.97 28.76 -13.57
CA LEU A 5 23.40 29.02 -13.37
C LEU A 5 23.78 30.09 -14.40
N SER A 6 23.91 31.34 -13.96
CA SER A 6 24.70 32.35 -14.69
C SER A 6 25.06 33.50 -13.77
N ARG A 7 26.27 33.45 -13.20
CA ARG A 7 27.09 34.63 -12.89
C ARG A 7 28.57 34.24 -12.83
N LYS A 8 29.29 34.52 -13.91
CA LYS A 8 30.63 35.13 -13.98
C LYS A 8 31.35 34.63 -15.23
N GLN A 9 31.37 35.44 -16.28
CA GLN A 9 32.60 35.88 -16.95
C GLN A 9 32.27 37.07 -17.86
N LYS A 10 32.92 38.20 -17.56
CA LYS A 10 33.01 39.40 -18.40
C LYS A 10 34.49 39.52 -18.74
N LYS A 11 34.87 39.50 -20.03
CA LYS A 11 35.73 40.51 -20.70
C LYS A 11 36.37 40.02 -22.00
N LYS A 12 36.51 40.99 -22.92
CA LYS A 12 37.20 41.03 -24.23
C LYS A 12 36.38 40.41 -25.37
N LYS A 13 36.21 41.03 -26.53
CA LYS A 13 36.77 42.25 -27.16
C LYS A 13 35.94 42.53 -28.43
N ARG A 14 35.81 43.81 -28.83
CA ARG A 14 35.81 44.40 -30.21
C ARG A 14 35.02 43.68 -31.33
N SER A 15 34.31 44.31 -32.26
CA SER A 15 34.31 45.69 -32.78
C SER A 15 33.17 45.85 -33.80
N GLU A 16 32.61 47.06 -33.85
CA GLU A 16 32.19 47.87 -35.01
C GLU A 16 31.61 47.23 -36.30
N SER A 17 30.47 47.81 -36.70
CA SER A 17 29.97 48.17 -38.05
C SER A 17 30.44 47.33 -39.24
N GLY A 18 29.59 46.68 -40.05
CA GLY A 18 28.33 47.17 -40.61
C GLY A 18 28.58 47.65 -42.04
N TYR A 19 27.96 47.00 -43.04
CA TYR A 19 27.40 47.64 -44.25
C TYR A 19 26.69 46.64 -45.19
N LEU A 20 25.53 47.10 -45.68
CA LEU A 20 24.89 46.88 -47.00
C LEU A 20 24.10 45.59 -47.31
N THR A 21 22.79 45.68 -46.97
CA THR A 21 21.63 45.69 -47.90
C THR A 21 21.66 44.89 -49.22
N SER A 22 20.65 44.05 -49.45
CA SER A 22 19.50 44.32 -50.35
C SER A 22 18.65 43.06 -50.62
N GLY A 23 17.32 43.21 -50.77
CA GLY A 23 16.42 42.13 -51.26
C GLY A 23 15.02 42.08 -50.62
N TRP A 24 14.10 42.89 -51.14
CA TRP A 24 12.65 43.04 -50.83
C TRP A 24 11.77 41.84 -51.31
N PRO A 25 10.41 41.82 -51.17
CA PRO A 25 9.58 41.86 -49.96
C PRO A 25 8.30 40.96 -50.07
N CYS A 26 8.20 39.81 -49.39
CA CYS A 26 6.91 39.08 -49.31
C CYS A 26 6.56 38.50 -47.92
N ALA A 27 7.36 38.76 -46.88
CA ALA A 27 7.14 38.20 -45.54
C ALA A 27 6.37 39.12 -44.57
N GLY A 28 6.14 40.39 -44.93
CA GLY A 28 5.68 41.43 -43.99
C GLY A 28 4.21 41.32 -43.57
N LEU A 29 3.31 40.90 -44.45
CA LEU A 29 1.88 40.87 -44.14
C LEU A 29 1.47 39.62 -43.33
N MET A 30 2.11 38.48 -43.58
CA MET A 30 1.81 37.22 -42.90
C MET A 30 2.34 37.21 -41.45
N LEU A 31 3.50 37.81 -41.20
CA LEU A 31 4.07 37.98 -39.85
C LEU A 31 3.28 39.00 -39.00
N ARG A 32 2.65 40.02 -39.60
CA ARG A 32 1.80 40.96 -38.85
C ARG A 32 0.46 40.33 -38.46
N ARG A 33 -0.15 39.52 -39.32
CA ARG A 33 -1.37 38.76 -38.99
C ARG A 33 -1.09 37.61 -38.01
N MET A 34 0.04 36.90 -38.14
CA MET A 34 0.43 35.87 -37.15
C MET A 34 0.80 36.48 -35.80
N ARG A 35 1.44 37.65 -35.73
CA ARG A 35 1.72 38.34 -34.44
C ARG A 35 0.46 38.88 -33.77
N LEU A 36 -0.54 39.32 -34.54
CA LEU A 36 -1.83 39.74 -33.98
C LEU A 36 -2.67 38.53 -33.53
N LEU A 37 -2.65 37.40 -34.26
CA LEU A 37 -3.31 36.15 -33.85
C LEU A 37 -2.64 35.48 -32.65
N THR A 38 -1.30 35.48 -32.57
CA THR A 38 -0.60 34.98 -31.38
C THR A 38 -0.75 35.94 -30.20
N ALA A 39 -0.79 37.26 -30.41
CA ALA A 39 -1.14 38.19 -29.35
C ALA A 39 -2.60 38.01 -28.88
N PHE A 40 -3.55 37.77 -29.77
CA PHE A 40 -4.95 37.52 -29.39
C PHE A 40 -5.13 36.16 -28.70
N MET A 41 -4.45 35.09 -29.15
CA MET A 41 -4.48 33.80 -28.46
C MET A 41 -3.72 33.84 -27.14
N CYS A 42 -2.63 34.61 -27.02
CA CYS A 42 -1.96 34.84 -25.74
C CYS A 42 -2.82 35.69 -24.81
N ILE A 43 -3.53 36.70 -25.30
CA ILE A 43 -4.45 37.52 -24.49
C ILE A 43 -5.70 36.72 -24.11
N SER A 44 -6.23 35.85 -24.97
CA SER A 44 -7.38 35.01 -24.64
C SER A 44 -7.00 33.83 -23.74
N THR A 45 -5.79 33.28 -23.85
CA THR A 45 -5.31 32.25 -22.90
C THR A 45 -4.86 32.87 -21.58
N VAL A 46 -4.31 34.09 -21.58
CA VAL A 46 -4.04 34.83 -20.34
C VAL A 46 -5.35 35.30 -19.70
N LEU A 47 -6.36 35.77 -20.45
CA LEU A 47 -7.70 36.07 -19.92
C LEU A 47 -8.43 34.80 -19.48
N CYS A 48 -8.34 33.69 -20.22
CA CYS A 48 -8.94 32.42 -19.82
C CYS A 48 -8.23 31.80 -18.60
N VAL A 49 -6.92 32.01 -18.42
CA VAL A 49 -6.19 31.58 -17.21
C VAL A 49 -6.40 32.57 -16.05
N LEU A 50 -6.59 33.86 -16.32
CA LEU A 50 -6.98 34.88 -15.33
C LEU A 50 -8.46 34.74 -14.90
N GLU A 51 -9.34 34.22 -15.76
CA GLU A 51 -10.75 33.92 -15.45
C GLU A 51 -10.94 32.50 -14.90
N CYS A 52 -10.08 31.51 -15.23
CA CYS A 52 -10.12 30.16 -14.61
C CYS A 52 -9.33 30.02 -13.31
N SER A 53 -8.85 31.10 -12.69
CA SER A 53 -8.20 31.04 -11.37
C SER A 53 -8.81 31.94 -10.30
N TYR A 54 -9.95 32.59 -10.58
CA TYR A 54 -10.70 33.33 -9.56
C TYR A 54 -11.87 32.50 -9.00
N ILE A 55 -11.56 31.44 -8.24
CA ILE A 55 -12.54 30.93 -7.27
C ILE A 55 -12.63 32.02 -6.19
N PRO A 56 -13.77 32.71 -6.02
CA PRO A 56 -13.89 33.70 -4.96
C PRO A 56 -13.62 33.01 -3.62
N ARG A 57 -12.54 33.40 -2.95
CA ARG A 57 -12.19 32.86 -1.63
C ARG A 57 -13.39 33.05 -0.71
N LYS A 58 -13.82 31.99 -0.03
CA LYS A 58 -14.92 32.08 0.93
C LYS A 58 -14.53 33.08 2.02
N ARG A 59 -15.47 33.91 2.51
CA ARG A 59 -15.27 34.75 3.71
C ARG A 59 -14.96 33.87 4.93
N LEU A 60 -14.25 34.42 5.91
CA LEU A 60 -13.82 33.73 7.13
C LEU A 60 -14.98 33.01 7.82
N TRP A 61 -16.10 33.70 7.99
CA TRP A 61 -17.28 33.13 8.63
C TRP A 61 -17.85 31.91 7.91
N LYS A 62 -17.86 31.93 6.57
CA LYS A 62 -18.29 30.78 5.74
C LYS A 62 -17.32 29.61 5.87
N GLN A 63 -16.03 29.85 6.03
CA GLN A 63 -15.03 28.80 6.25
C GLN A 63 -15.18 28.18 7.64
N ILE A 64 -15.36 28.99 8.69
CA ILE A 64 -15.60 28.51 10.06
C ILE A 64 -16.87 27.67 10.13
N LYS A 65 -17.97 28.11 9.49
CA LYS A 65 -19.24 27.36 9.43
C LYS A 65 -19.14 25.99 8.78
N GLN A 66 -18.21 25.80 7.86
CA GLN A 66 -18.05 24.56 7.10
C GLN A 66 -17.06 23.59 7.76
N SER A 67 -16.37 24.00 8.83
CA SER A 67 -15.39 23.16 9.52
C SER A 67 -16.02 22.41 10.69
N ASN A 68 -16.04 21.08 10.62
CA ASN A 68 -16.50 20.24 11.72
C ASN A 68 -15.60 20.37 12.97
N SER A 69 -14.31 20.66 12.80
CA SER A 69 -13.37 20.80 13.92
C SER A 69 -13.54 22.09 14.71
N LEU A 70 -14.32 23.06 14.22
CA LEU A 70 -14.52 24.39 14.83
C LEU A 70 -15.96 24.57 15.37
N ARG A 71 -16.69 23.48 15.59
CA ARG A 71 -18.12 23.51 15.98
C ARG A 71 -18.37 24.38 17.21
N GLU A 72 -17.60 24.17 18.28
CA GLU A 72 -17.83 24.89 19.54
C GLU A 72 -17.46 26.37 19.45
N PHE A 73 -16.36 26.71 18.76
CA PHE A 73 -16.00 28.09 18.48
C PHE A 73 -17.08 28.81 17.67
N LYS A 74 -17.63 28.14 16.63
CA LYS A 74 -18.76 28.66 15.85
C LYS A 74 -19.98 28.93 16.73
N GLU A 75 -20.38 27.96 17.56
CA GLU A 75 -21.53 28.07 18.45
C GLU A 75 -21.39 29.24 19.42
N LYS A 76 -20.20 29.44 20.03
CA LYS A 76 -19.93 30.59 20.90
C LYS A 76 -19.96 31.91 20.12
N ILE A 77 -19.39 31.99 18.91
CA ILE A 77 -19.48 33.22 18.09
C ILE A 77 -20.93 33.58 17.72
N GLU A 78 -21.79 32.59 17.45
CA GLU A 78 -23.23 32.80 17.19
C GLU A 78 -23.99 33.20 18.47
N ALA A 79 -23.83 32.44 19.56
CA ALA A 79 -24.54 32.65 20.82
C ALA A 79 -24.29 34.05 21.42
N TYR A 80 -23.08 34.58 21.28
CA TYR A 80 -22.69 35.87 21.84
C TYR A 80 -22.77 37.04 20.83
N ASN A 81 -23.40 36.84 19.67
CA ASN A 81 -23.58 37.85 18.62
C ASN A 81 -22.26 38.49 18.13
N LEU A 82 -21.23 37.65 17.94
CA LEU A 82 -19.87 38.08 17.58
C LEU A 82 -19.55 37.97 16.08
N VAL A 83 -20.48 37.48 15.27
CA VAL A 83 -20.31 37.29 13.82
C VAL A 83 -19.78 38.54 13.11
N ARG A 84 -20.30 39.72 13.50
CA ARG A 84 -19.90 41.02 12.93
C ARG A 84 -18.41 41.33 13.03
N TYR A 85 -17.68 40.70 13.96
CA TYR A 85 -16.24 40.90 14.13
C TYR A 85 -15.43 40.00 13.18
N VAL A 86 -15.92 38.80 12.89
CA VAL A 86 -15.30 37.84 11.95
C VAL A 86 -15.60 38.21 10.49
N GLU A 87 -16.62 39.05 10.27
CA GLU A 87 -16.98 39.58 8.95
C GLU A 87 -16.24 40.87 8.57
N GLN A 88 -15.43 41.44 9.45
CA GLN A 88 -14.61 42.63 9.14
C GLN A 88 -13.58 42.32 8.04
N GLU A 89 -13.17 43.37 7.34
CA GLU A 89 -12.09 43.28 6.34
C GLU A 89 -10.71 43.34 7.00
N ASP A 90 -9.74 42.70 6.38
CA ASP A 90 -8.34 42.64 6.78
C ASP A 90 -8.12 42.26 8.25
N ILE A 91 -8.64 41.09 8.62
CA ILE A 91 -8.43 40.48 9.94
C ILE A 91 -7.74 39.12 9.84
N THR A 92 -7.22 38.65 10.96
CA THR A 92 -6.75 37.28 11.13
C THR A 92 -7.46 36.65 12.33
N VAL A 93 -7.96 35.42 12.17
CA VAL A 93 -8.69 34.69 13.21
C VAL A 93 -7.88 33.45 13.60
N PHE A 94 -7.57 33.32 14.88
CA PHE A 94 -7.01 32.11 15.47
C PHE A 94 -8.16 31.28 16.04
N ALA A 95 -8.71 30.34 15.29
CA ALA A 95 -9.90 29.59 15.70
C ALA A 95 -9.53 28.31 16.49
N PRO A 96 -9.90 28.20 17.78
CA PRO A 96 -9.71 26.99 18.57
C PRO A 96 -10.57 25.81 18.08
N THR A 97 -10.01 24.59 18.13
CA THR A 97 -10.76 23.36 17.84
C THR A 97 -11.80 23.05 18.91
N SER A 98 -12.83 22.27 18.61
CA SER A 98 -13.82 21.85 19.61
C SER A 98 -13.16 21.14 20.82
N ASP A 99 -12.20 20.24 20.59
CA ASP A 99 -11.49 19.53 21.66
C ASP A 99 -10.71 20.47 22.60
N SER A 100 -10.33 21.64 22.11
CA SER A 100 -9.57 22.62 22.91
C SER A 100 -10.37 23.19 24.09
N PHE A 101 -11.69 23.27 23.96
CA PHE A 101 -12.57 23.77 25.01
C PHE A 101 -12.78 22.74 26.13
N LEU A 102 -12.66 21.44 25.83
CA LEU A 102 -12.75 20.37 26.84
C LEU A 102 -11.54 20.33 27.77
N VAL A 103 -10.38 20.76 27.28
CA VAL A 103 -9.10 20.76 28.03
C VAL A 103 -8.82 22.14 28.63
N TYR A 104 -9.77 23.07 28.53
CA TYR A 104 -9.61 24.41 29.09
C TYR A 104 -9.81 24.41 30.60
N ASP A 105 -8.77 24.79 31.35
CA ASP A 105 -8.83 24.93 32.80
C ASP A 105 -9.20 26.37 33.18
N SER A 106 -10.49 26.62 33.46
CA SER A 106 -10.99 27.94 33.87
C SER A 106 -10.37 28.43 35.18
N SER A 107 -9.93 27.51 36.06
CA SER A 107 -9.33 27.84 37.35
C SER A 107 -7.90 28.38 37.22
N LEU A 108 -7.17 27.91 36.20
CA LEU A 108 -5.80 28.33 35.93
C LEU A 108 -5.72 29.75 35.33
N TYR A 109 -6.68 30.10 34.48
CA TYR A 109 -6.68 31.37 33.73
C TYR A 109 -7.68 32.40 34.28
N GLY A 110 -8.46 32.05 35.30
CA GLY A 110 -9.48 32.88 35.95
C GLY A 110 -10.46 33.52 34.98
N TYR A 111 -10.79 32.81 33.91
CA TYR A 111 -11.85 33.15 32.97
C TYR A 111 -12.86 32.00 33.02
N ASP A 112 -13.97 32.27 33.69
CA ASP A 112 -15.08 31.34 33.74
C ASP A 112 -15.77 31.29 32.37
N MET A 113 -15.71 30.14 31.72
CA MET A 113 -16.36 29.94 30.41
C MET A 113 -17.87 29.77 30.52
N GLU A 114 -18.42 29.85 31.74
CA GLU A 114 -19.85 30.00 32.04
C GLU A 114 -20.28 31.48 32.12
N ASP A 115 -19.36 32.42 32.38
CA ASP A 115 -19.65 33.85 32.43
C ASP A 115 -19.75 34.48 31.03
N PRO A 116 -20.89 35.10 30.65
CA PRO A 116 -21.09 35.70 29.34
C PRO A 116 -20.06 36.76 28.94
N ASP A 117 -19.64 37.61 29.88
CA ASP A 117 -18.70 38.70 29.60
C ASP A 117 -17.28 38.18 29.37
N THR A 118 -16.91 37.15 30.14
CA THR A 118 -15.69 36.39 29.95
C THR A 118 -15.65 35.69 28.60
N VAL A 119 -16.69 34.94 28.22
CA VAL A 119 -16.71 34.25 26.92
C VAL A 119 -16.60 35.25 25.78
N ARG A 120 -17.32 36.38 25.87
CA ARG A 120 -17.23 37.47 24.89
C ARG A 120 -15.78 37.97 24.74
N SER A 121 -15.12 38.19 25.87
CA SER A 121 -13.75 38.70 25.94
C SER A 121 -12.74 37.73 25.32
N VAL A 122 -12.82 36.45 25.70
CA VAL A 122 -11.96 35.38 25.18
C VAL A 122 -12.17 35.18 23.68
N MET A 123 -13.42 35.14 23.20
CA MET A 123 -13.70 34.93 21.77
C MET A 123 -13.17 36.07 20.89
N LEU A 124 -13.31 37.32 21.33
CA LEU A 124 -12.79 38.47 20.57
C LEU A 124 -11.27 38.59 20.63
N TYR A 125 -10.64 38.02 21.66
CA TYR A 125 -9.18 37.96 21.77
C TYR A 125 -8.53 37.10 20.69
N HIS A 126 -9.26 36.14 20.12
CA HIS A 126 -8.80 35.31 19.01
C HIS A 126 -8.79 36.03 17.65
N ILE A 127 -9.28 37.27 17.58
CA ILE A 127 -9.38 38.04 16.34
C ILE A 127 -8.42 39.22 16.40
N VAL A 128 -7.51 39.30 15.43
CA VAL A 128 -6.52 40.39 15.31
C VAL A 128 -6.72 41.18 14.03
N ARG A 129 -6.25 42.43 14.02
CA ARG A 129 -6.25 43.27 12.82
C ARG A 129 -5.07 42.94 11.92
N GLY A 130 -5.28 43.05 10.61
CA GLY A 130 -4.32 42.76 9.56
C GLY A 130 -4.38 41.32 9.08
N ARG A 131 -3.93 41.11 7.84
CA ARG A 131 -3.68 39.78 7.27
C ARG A 131 -2.29 39.32 7.67
N VAL A 132 -2.21 38.40 8.61
CA VAL A 132 -0.95 37.91 9.17
C VAL A 132 -0.78 36.43 8.86
N ARG A 133 0.26 36.10 8.09
CA ARG A 133 0.68 34.72 7.86
C ARG A 133 1.75 34.31 8.86
N CYS A 134 1.76 33.03 9.13
CA CYS A 134 2.81 32.39 9.92
C CYS A 134 4.21 32.46 9.28
N THR A 135 4.30 32.80 7.99
CA THR A 135 5.56 33.02 7.26
C THR A 135 6.10 34.44 7.36
N ASP A 136 5.32 35.38 7.87
CA ASP A 136 5.62 36.82 7.75
C ASP A 136 6.67 37.31 8.75
N SER A 137 7.15 36.46 9.66
CA SER A 137 8.24 36.82 10.57
C SER A 137 9.20 35.65 10.83
N PRO A 138 10.52 35.85 10.67
CA PRO A 138 11.54 34.91 11.15
C PRO A 138 11.72 34.96 12.69
N THR A 139 11.12 35.93 13.38
CA THR A 139 11.14 36.14 14.85
C THR A 139 9.72 36.28 15.42
N THR A 140 9.56 36.57 16.72
CA THR A 140 8.24 36.82 17.36
C THR A 140 7.62 38.14 16.85
N LEU A 141 6.45 38.06 16.21
CA LEU A 141 5.64 39.19 15.76
C LEU A 141 4.58 39.55 16.81
N ILE A 142 4.44 40.84 17.10
CA ILE A 142 3.44 41.38 18.04
C ILE A 142 2.20 41.78 17.26
N LEU A 143 1.05 41.30 17.71
CA LEU A 143 -0.27 41.52 17.11
C LEU A 143 -1.18 42.21 18.12
N GLU A 144 -2.14 43.00 17.65
CA GLU A 144 -3.17 43.61 18.51
C GLU A 144 -4.50 42.88 18.31
N ALA A 145 -5.03 42.29 19.39
CA ALA A 145 -6.38 41.74 19.41
C ALA A 145 -7.44 42.83 19.25
N ILE A 146 -8.62 42.49 18.74
CA ILE A 146 -9.75 43.43 18.69
C ILE A 146 -10.21 43.81 20.10
N PHE A 147 -10.18 42.87 21.04
CA PHE A 147 -10.62 43.06 22.43
C PHE A 147 -9.95 42.05 23.37
N PRO A 148 -9.79 42.34 24.69
CA PRO A 148 -9.99 43.64 25.36
C PRO A 148 -8.87 44.64 25.02
N ASN A 149 -9.19 45.93 24.87
CA ASN A 149 -8.23 47.05 24.84
C ASN A 149 -6.96 46.86 23.97
N ARG A 150 -7.06 46.29 22.75
CA ARG A 150 -5.89 46.04 21.88
C ARG A 150 -4.77 45.23 22.54
N THR A 151 -5.16 44.28 23.39
CA THR A 151 -4.22 43.42 24.10
C THR A 151 -3.29 42.71 23.10
N LYS A 152 -2.00 42.65 23.44
CA LYS A 152 -0.95 42.12 22.57
C LYS A 152 -1.00 40.58 22.53
N LEU A 153 -0.92 40.02 21.32
CA LEU A 153 -0.67 38.61 21.05
C LEU A 153 0.70 38.45 20.39
N TYR A 154 1.36 37.33 20.64
CA TYR A 154 2.71 37.08 20.16
C TYR A 154 2.72 35.86 19.25
N LEU A 155 2.85 36.10 17.95
CA LEU A 155 2.99 35.05 16.95
C LEU A 155 4.47 34.70 16.78
N SER A 156 4.84 33.48 17.09
CA SER A 156 6.22 32.98 17.00
C SER A 156 6.32 31.81 16.04
N GLN A 157 7.50 31.65 15.42
CA GLN A 157 7.80 30.54 14.54
C GLN A 157 9.11 29.85 14.96
N PHE A 158 9.15 28.52 14.89
CA PHE A 158 10.33 27.71 15.16
C PHE A 158 10.46 26.56 14.14
N SER A 159 11.67 26.01 13.99
CA SER A 159 11.97 24.91 13.08
C SER A 159 12.33 23.66 13.89
N LYS A 160 11.66 22.52 13.64
CA LYS A 160 11.99 21.21 14.20
C LYS A 160 12.08 20.20 13.06
N LEU A 161 13.22 19.52 12.93
CA LEU A 161 13.46 18.50 11.89
C LEU A 161 13.10 18.98 10.47
N GLY A 162 13.36 20.26 10.16
CA GLY A 162 13.03 20.87 8.87
C GLY A 162 11.56 21.29 8.69
N LYS A 163 10.67 21.03 9.66
CA LYS A 163 9.28 21.51 9.66
C LYS A 163 9.14 22.81 10.46
N ARG A 164 8.48 23.82 9.89
CA ARG A 164 8.17 25.09 10.55
C ARG A 164 6.91 24.92 11.42
N ILE A 165 7.04 25.15 12.72
CA ILE A 165 5.94 25.16 13.68
C ILE A 165 5.68 26.61 14.07
N CYS A 166 4.40 26.99 14.15
CA CYS A 166 3.99 28.33 14.51
C CYS A 166 3.12 28.28 15.76
N THR A 167 3.33 29.23 16.67
CA THR A 167 2.58 29.36 17.92
C THR A 167 2.10 30.78 18.11
N VAL A 168 0.97 30.94 18.78
CA VAL A 168 0.42 32.23 19.22
C VAL A 168 0.26 32.17 20.74
N ASN A 169 0.96 33.03 21.47
CA ASN A 169 1.07 32.96 22.94
C ASN A 169 1.42 31.55 23.48
N GLY A 170 2.23 30.79 22.74
CA GLY A 170 2.60 29.41 23.09
C GLY A 170 1.62 28.33 22.62
N VAL A 171 0.40 28.69 22.25
CA VAL A 171 -0.58 27.77 21.66
C VAL A 171 -0.18 27.42 20.23
N ARG A 172 -0.23 26.13 19.86
CA ARG A 172 0.19 25.66 18.54
C ARG A 172 -0.88 25.95 17.49
N VAL A 173 -0.42 26.47 16.35
CA VAL A 173 -1.23 26.60 15.14
C VAL A 173 -1.14 25.30 14.34
N THR A 174 -2.24 24.56 14.28
CA THR A 174 -2.32 23.23 13.65
C THR A 174 -2.56 23.29 12.14
N ALA A 175 -3.34 24.27 11.67
CA ALA A 175 -3.51 24.60 10.27
C ALA A 175 -3.19 26.09 10.07
N THR A 176 -2.23 26.38 9.19
CA THR A 176 -1.71 27.74 8.98
C THR A 176 -2.13 28.29 7.63
N ASN A 177 -2.27 29.62 7.56
CA ASN A 177 -2.37 30.39 6.32
C ASN A 177 -3.59 30.06 5.43
N THR A 178 -4.73 29.73 6.04
CA THR A 178 -5.96 29.51 5.27
C THR A 178 -6.51 30.86 4.83
N GLU A 179 -6.39 31.17 3.53
CA GLU A 179 -6.78 32.45 2.98
C GLU A 179 -8.30 32.58 2.80
N ALA A 180 -8.87 33.69 3.27
CA ALA A 180 -10.25 34.07 3.05
C ALA A 180 -10.33 35.40 2.29
N SER A 181 -11.50 35.70 1.72
CA SER A 181 -11.68 36.97 0.98
C SER A 181 -11.49 38.19 1.88
N ASN A 182 -11.87 38.11 3.16
CA ASN A 182 -11.79 39.20 4.13
C ASN A 182 -10.67 39.07 5.18
N GLY A 183 -9.80 38.06 5.07
CA GLY A 183 -8.75 37.84 6.07
C GLY A 183 -8.03 36.51 5.99
N ILE A 184 -7.41 36.08 7.10
CA ILE A 184 -6.70 34.80 7.23
C ILE A 184 -7.25 34.01 8.42
N LEU A 185 -7.43 32.70 8.23
CA LEU A 185 -7.81 31.75 9.29
C LEU A 185 -6.62 30.85 9.64
N HIS A 186 -6.31 30.81 10.93
CA HIS A 186 -5.40 29.87 11.56
C HIS A 186 -6.19 29.00 12.52
N ILE A 187 -6.00 27.69 12.50
CA ILE A 187 -6.63 26.78 13.48
C ILE A 187 -5.63 26.52 14.60
N VAL A 188 -6.08 26.65 15.84
CA VAL A 188 -5.28 26.41 17.05
C VAL A 188 -5.85 25.26 17.85
N ASP A 189 -4.98 24.51 18.55
CA ASP A 189 -5.38 23.34 19.35
C ASP A 189 -5.73 23.67 20.80
N ARG A 190 -5.64 24.94 21.22
CA ARG A 190 -6.00 25.44 22.56
C ARG A 190 -6.71 26.79 22.49
N VAL A 191 -7.54 27.09 23.49
CA VAL A 191 -8.15 28.41 23.67
C VAL A 191 -7.08 29.39 24.15
N ILE A 192 -6.93 30.52 23.45
CA ILE A 192 -6.02 31.60 23.79
C ILE A 192 -6.78 32.61 24.67
N SER A 193 -6.30 32.85 25.89
CA SER A 193 -6.97 33.76 26.83
C SER A 193 -6.27 35.12 26.95
N PRO A 194 -7.03 36.23 27.08
CA PRO A 194 -6.47 37.57 27.25
C PRO A 194 -5.75 37.73 28.59
N ILE A 195 -4.81 38.68 28.63
CA ILE A 195 -3.94 38.92 29.78
C ILE A 195 -4.76 39.35 31.01
N GLN A 196 -4.67 38.61 32.14
CA GLN A 196 -5.32 39.01 33.41
C GLN A 196 -4.62 40.19 34.10
N SER A 197 -3.31 40.36 33.91
CA SER A 197 -2.53 41.36 34.63
C SER A 197 -2.21 42.58 33.77
N GLN A 198 -2.76 43.74 34.14
CA GLN A 198 -2.35 45.06 33.59
C GLN A 198 -0.98 45.49 34.13
N LYS A 199 -0.28 44.62 34.88
CA LYS A 199 0.99 44.94 35.50
C LYS A 199 2.15 44.76 34.53
N THR A 200 3.18 45.60 34.71
CA THR A 200 4.50 45.32 34.15
C THR A 200 5.13 44.10 34.82
N ILE A 201 6.17 43.52 34.24
CA ILE A 201 6.96 42.45 34.86
C ILE A 201 7.43 42.87 36.26
N ALA A 202 7.93 44.10 36.41
CA ALA A 202 8.35 44.64 37.71
C ALA A 202 7.20 44.66 38.74
N GLU A 203 6.04 45.16 38.35
CA GLU A 203 4.85 45.24 39.21
C GLU A 203 4.33 43.83 39.57
N PHE A 204 4.34 42.89 38.62
CA PHE A 204 3.91 41.51 38.86
C PHE A 204 4.88 40.74 39.78
N LEU A 205 6.18 40.91 39.62
CA LEU A 205 7.17 40.25 40.49
C LEU A 205 7.12 40.77 41.94
N THR A 206 6.75 42.04 42.12
CA THR A 206 6.59 42.64 43.46
C THR A 206 5.23 42.34 44.08
N GLN A 207 4.17 42.34 43.28
CA GLN A 207 2.80 42.10 43.73
C GLN A 207 2.08 41.24 42.68
N PRO A 208 2.23 39.91 42.70
CA PRO A 208 1.60 39.05 41.72
C PRO A 208 0.09 38.99 41.93
N ASP A 209 -0.66 39.00 40.82
CA ASP A 209 -2.13 38.90 40.84
C ASP A 209 -2.63 37.47 41.15
N ILE A 210 -1.71 36.50 41.20
CA ILE A 210 -2.00 35.10 41.50
C ILE A 210 -1.68 34.84 42.98
N PRO A 211 -2.69 34.52 43.82
CA PRO A 211 -2.48 34.25 45.24
C PRO A 211 -1.44 33.13 45.45
N LYS A 212 -0.56 33.28 46.46
CA LYS A 212 0.51 32.34 46.86
C LYS A 212 1.80 32.34 46.02
N LEU A 213 1.87 33.11 44.94
CA LEU A 213 3.15 33.34 44.25
C LEU A 213 3.87 34.53 44.91
N THR A 214 5.16 34.41 45.21
CA THR A 214 6.01 35.52 45.64
C THR A 214 7.39 35.36 44.99
N PHE A 215 7.98 36.46 44.52
CA PHE A 215 9.23 36.48 43.76
C PHE A 215 10.22 37.56 44.23
N GLN A 216 9.91 38.15 45.39
CA GLN A 216 10.54 39.35 45.90
C GLN A 216 11.99 39.11 46.32
N SER A 217 12.35 37.92 46.82
CA SER A 217 13.65 37.68 47.44
C SER A 217 14.80 37.94 46.46
N ILE A 218 14.67 37.51 45.21
CA ILE A 218 15.70 37.72 44.18
C ILE A 218 15.47 39.02 43.43
N TYR A 219 14.22 39.37 43.13
CA TYR A 219 13.92 40.59 42.39
C TYR A 219 14.27 41.86 43.18
N LEU A 220 14.04 41.89 44.51
CA LEU A 220 14.28 43.04 45.39
C LEU A 220 15.66 43.07 46.06
N ALA A 221 16.46 41.99 45.99
CA ALA A 221 17.82 41.99 46.52
C ALA A 221 18.61 43.19 45.95
N SER A 222 19.13 44.05 46.83
CA SER A 222 19.49 45.46 46.55
C SER A 222 20.63 45.71 45.54
N VAL A 223 21.13 44.68 44.87
CA VAL A 223 22.29 44.73 43.95
C VAL A 223 21.95 44.24 42.52
N VAL A 224 20.68 43.96 42.26
CA VAL A 224 20.22 43.68 40.90
C VAL A 224 20.26 44.96 40.05
N ASP A 225 20.93 44.84 38.91
CA ASP A 225 21.13 45.86 37.86
C ASP A 225 19.98 46.88 37.76
N MET A 226 20.22 48.12 38.21
CA MET A 226 19.23 49.20 38.17
C MET A 226 18.73 49.47 36.75
N GLU A 227 19.58 49.30 35.72
CA GLU A 227 19.18 49.45 34.33
C GLU A 227 18.17 48.36 33.95
N LEU A 228 18.45 47.10 34.30
CA LEU A 228 17.53 46.00 34.00
C LEU A 228 16.22 46.10 34.79
N ARG A 229 16.24 46.60 36.03
CA ARG A 229 15.01 46.90 36.81
C ARG A 229 14.18 47.99 36.17
N ASN A 230 14.82 49.04 35.65
CA ASN A 230 14.14 50.12 34.93
C ASN A 230 13.57 49.60 33.59
N ASP A 231 14.32 48.76 32.89
CA ASP A 231 13.91 48.16 31.63
C ASP A 231 12.72 47.20 31.82
N VAL A 232 12.74 46.30 32.80
CA VAL A 232 11.60 45.39 33.05
C VAL A 232 10.38 46.09 33.69
N ASN A 233 10.51 47.37 34.06
CA ASN A 233 9.40 48.23 34.44
C ASN A 233 8.88 49.10 33.29
N SER A 234 9.64 49.23 32.19
CA SER A 234 9.24 49.99 31.02
C SER A 234 8.18 49.25 30.21
N SER A 235 7.09 49.92 29.83
CA SER A 235 6.04 49.35 28.97
C SER A 235 6.46 49.20 27.50
N SER A 236 7.63 49.74 27.13
CA SER A 236 8.17 49.75 25.76
C SER A 236 9.20 48.66 25.48
N SER A 237 9.79 48.08 26.52
CA SER A 237 10.71 46.93 26.42
C SER A 237 9.91 45.62 26.47
N ILE A 238 10.48 44.53 25.98
CA ILE A 238 9.82 43.21 26.02
C ILE A 238 10.80 42.19 26.56
N HIS A 239 10.48 41.54 27.67
CA HIS A 239 11.37 40.57 28.31
C HIS A 239 10.66 39.25 28.62
N THR A 240 11.44 38.20 28.85
CA THR A 240 10.92 36.99 29.50
C THR A 240 11.68 36.75 30.79
N ILE A 241 10.96 36.56 31.88
CA ILE A 241 11.55 36.23 33.18
C ILE A 241 11.12 34.84 33.61
N PHE A 242 12.10 34.00 33.90
CA PHE A 242 11.91 32.73 34.58
C PHE A 242 11.97 33.01 36.08
N ALA A 243 10.83 33.25 36.72
CA ALA A 243 10.76 33.73 38.10
C ALA A 243 10.78 32.55 39.11
N PRO A 244 11.83 32.38 39.91
CA PRO A 244 11.86 31.39 40.98
C PRO A 244 10.97 31.84 42.15
N LEU A 245 10.12 30.94 42.63
CA LEU A 245 9.25 31.19 43.79
C LEU A 245 10.07 31.40 45.07
N ASP A 246 9.76 32.43 45.86
CA ASP A 246 10.47 32.73 47.11
C ASP A 246 10.35 31.61 48.13
N VAL A 247 9.28 30.81 48.10
CA VAL A 247 9.15 29.62 48.95
C VAL A 247 10.36 28.70 48.78
N TYR A 248 10.94 28.60 47.58
CA TYR A 248 12.15 27.82 47.37
C TYR A 248 13.39 28.55 47.88
N VAL A 249 13.47 29.86 47.65
CA VAL A 249 14.60 30.69 48.08
C VAL A 249 14.73 30.70 49.60
N ASN A 250 13.61 30.88 50.30
CA ASN A 250 13.51 30.97 51.75
C ASN A 250 13.72 29.61 52.44
N ASN A 251 13.42 28.52 51.74
CA ASN A 251 13.66 27.15 52.23
C ASN A 251 15.02 26.59 51.76
N MET A 252 15.85 27.36 51.05
CA MET A 252 17.22 26.93 50.78
C MET A 252 17.98 26.77 52.11
N PRO A 253 18.84 25.75 52.28
CA PRO A 253 19.66 25.62 53.48
C PRO A 253 20.49 26.88 53.77
N ASP A 254 20.78 27.17 55.04
CA ASP A 254 21.48 28.40 55.45
C ASP A 254 22.79 28.65 54.69
N TYR A 255 23.55 27.58 54.41
CA TYR A 255 24.80 27.63 53.64
C TYR A 255 24.61 27.91 52.14
N GLY A 256 23.38 27.84 51.62
CA GLY A 256 23.02 28.22 50.25
C GLY A 256 22.50 29.66 50.15
N GLN A 257 21.75 30.14 51.14
CA GLN A 257 21.25 31.53 51.11
C GLN A 257 22.37 32.54 51.38
N GLY A 258 23.24 32.27 52.36
CA GLY A 258 24.32 33.18 52.75
C GLY A 258 25.22 33.59 51.59
N PRO A 259 25.87 32.64 50.88
CA PRO A 259 26.77 32.98 49.77
C PRO A 259 26.06 33.70 48.61
N LEU A 260 24.81 33.32 48.31
CA LEU A 260 24.04 33.95 47.24
C LEU A 260 23.79 35.44 47.50
N PHE A 261 23.35 35.81 48.70
CA PHE A 261 23.00 37.20 49.01
C PHE A 261 24.17 38.04 49.50
N GLN A 262 25.30 37.43 49.85
CA GLN A 262 26.55 38.13 50.20
C GLN A 262 27.42 38.43 48.97
N ASP A 263 27.38 37.59 47.93
CA ASP A 263 28.12 37.79 46.69
C ASP A 263 27.25 38.49 45.64
N THR A 264 27.48 39.80 45.52
CA THR A 264 26.78 40.66 44.57
C THR A 264 26.98 40.28 43.10
N GLY A 265 28.15 39.76 42.74
CA GLY A 265 28.46 39.32 41.38
C GLY A 265 27.71 38.03 41.04
N LEU A 266 27.70 37.08 41.98
CA LEU A 266 26.95 35.84 41.86
C LEU A 266 25.45 36.09 41.78
N LEU A 267 24.89 36.92 42.67
CA LEU A 267 23.48 37.28 42.67
C LEU A 267 23.05 37.92 41.33
N LYS A 268 23.89 38.82 40.80
CA LYS A 268 23.66 39.45 39.49
C LYS A 268 23.66 38.43 38.37
N LEU A 269 24.61 37.50 38.38
CA LEU A 269 24.72 36.47 37.37
C LEU A 269 23.52 35.51 37.42
N VAL A 270 23.12 35.10 38.62
CA VAL A 270 21.92 34.29 38.86
C VAL A 270 20.68 35.01 38.34
N PHE A 271 20.49 36.30 38.65
CA PHE A 271 19.37 37.07 38.10
C PHE A 271 19.39 37.09 36.56
N TRP A 272 20.55 37.37 35.95
CA TRP A 272 20.74 37.38 34.50
C TRP A 272 20.44 36.02 33.84
N ALA A 273 20.66 34.92 34.54
CA ALA A 273 20.35 33.59 34.05
C ALA A 273 18.85 33.30 33.93
N HIS A 274 18.01 34.10 34.60
CA HIS A 274 16.56 34.01 34.55
C HIS A 274 15.92 35.00 33.57
N VAL A 275 16.70 35.90 32.98
CA VAL A 275 16.19 36.98 32.13
C VAL A 275 16.58 36.74 30.67
N VAL A 276 15.58 36.73 29.80
CA VAL A 276 15.75 36.81 28.34
C VAL A 276 15.38 38.23 27.90
N GLU A 277 16.33 38.92 27.27
CA GLU A 277 16.15 40.31 26.84
C GLU A 277 15.49 40.44 25.46
N ASN A 278 14.69 41.49 25.29
CA ASN A 278 14.11 41.91 24.02
C ASN A 278 13.28 40.82 23.30
N LYS A 279 12.67 39.91 24.07
CA LYS A 279 11.92 38.77 23.55
C LYS A 279 10.87 38.27 24.53
N ALA A 280 9.63 38.14 24.04
CA ALA A 280 8.56 37.39 24.70
C ALA A 280 8.64 35.92 24.25
N PHE A 281 9.13 35.06 25.13
CA PHE A 281 9.35 33.64 24.87
C PHE A 281 8.24 32.83 25.53
N TYR A 282 7.39 32.24 24.69
CA TYR A 282 6.34 31.33 25.13
C TYR A 282 6.80 29.88 24.96
N ILE A 283 6.46 29.06 25.93
CA ILE A 283 6.74 27.63 25.97
C ILE A 283 5.56 26.93 25.27
N PRO A 284 5.79 26.21 24.16
CA PRO A 284 4.73 25.46 23.52
C PRO A 284 4.17 24.41 24.48
N ASP A 285 2.87 24.11 24.40
CA ASP A 285 2.20 23.13 25.27
C ASP A 285 2.41 21.68 24.85
N ILE A 286 2.76 21.43 23.59
CA ILE A 286 3.12 20.11 23.04
C ILE A 286 4.32 20.26 22.11
N GLY A 287 5.20 19.25 22.10
CA GLY A 287 6.38 19.22 21.26
C GLY A 287 7.63 19.81 21.92
N ASP A 288 8.71 19.88 21.17
CA ASP A 288 10.00 20.35 21.71
C ASP A 288 9.97 21.87 21.89
N ILE A 289 10.69 22.32 22.91
CA ILE A 289 10.81 23.72 23.25
C ILE A 289 12.18 24.18 22.73
N PRO A 290 12.24 25.24 21.90
CA PRO A 290 13.50 25.71 21.36
C PRO A 290 14.39 26.31 22.45
N GLN A 291 15.71 26.17 22.30
CA GLN A 291 16.66 26.84 23.17
C GLN A 291 16.58 28.37 23.00
N VAL A 292 16.86 29.11 24.08
CA VAL A 292 16.89 30.58 24.06
C VAL A 292 18.03 31.09 24.93
N ASN A 293 18.68 32.18 24.52
CA ASN A 293 19.77 32.76 25.29
C ASN A 293 19.19 33.63 26.41
N ALA A 294 19.56 33.34 27.65
CA ALA A 294 19.38 34.27 28.76
C ALA A 294 20.54 35.30 28.74
N LYS A 295 20.44 36.34 29.57
CA LYS A 295 21.51 37.32 29.74
C LYS A 295 22.78 36.68 30.30
N ALA A 296 22.64 35.61 31.10
CA ALA A 296 23.73 34.72 31.48
C ALA A 296 23.42 33.27 31.12
N GLY A 297 24.14 32.73 30.13
CA GLY A 297 24.02 31.34 29.68
C GLY A 297 22.84 31.06 28.75
N ASN A 298 22.71 29.80 28.35
CA ASN A 298 21.70 29.35 27.40
C ASN A 298 20.65 28.50 28.12
N LEU A 299 19.38 28.82 27.88
CA LEU A 299 18.25 28.05 28.38
C LEU A 299 17.96 26.91 27.40
N SER A 300 18.04 25.69 27.90
CA SER A 300 17.54 24.50 27.22
C SER A 300 16.39 23.88 27.99
N PHE A 301 15.61 23.03 27.32
CA PHE A 301 14.34 22.56 27.86
C PHE A 301 14.14 21.07 27.58
N THR A 302 13.53 20.37 28.53
CA THR A 302 13.10 18.99 28.35
C THR A 302 11.69 18.79 28.88
N ARG A 303 10.99 17.80 28.31
CA ARG A 303 9.71 17.31 28.81
C ARG A 303 9.91 15.93 29.40
N TYR A 304 9.45 15.74 30.63
CA TYR A 304 9.50 14.46 31.32
C TYR A 304 8.21 14.27 32.13
N ASN A 305 7.53 13.14 31.95
CA ASN A 305 6.25 12.83 32.60
C ASN A 305 5.22 13.98 32.51
N GLY A 306 5.08 14.57 31.32
CA GLY A 306 4.16 15.68 31.05
C GLY A 306 4.57 17.05 31.62
N GLN A 307 5.62 17.12 32.44
CA GLN A 307 6.14 18.36 33.01
C GLN A 307 7.26 18.96 32.16
N VAL A 308 7.39 20.28 32.18
CA VAL A 308 8.44 21.02 31.49
C VAL A 308 9.54 21.42 32.48
N TYR A 309 10.78 21.26 32.05
CA TYR A 309 11.95 21.66 32.80
C TYR A 309 12.84 22.56 31.96
N VAL A 310 13.43 23.57 32.59
CA VAL A 310 14.40 24.49 32.01
C VAL A 310 15.76 24.28 32.67
N TYR A 311 16.82 24.39 31.88
CA TYR A 311 18.19 24.17 32.28
C TYR A 311 19.04 25.37 31.92
N ASN A 312 19.87 25.81 32.85
CA ASN A 312 20.91 26.80 32.58
C ASN A 312 22.15 26.49 33.43
N ASN A 313 23.32 26.47 32.79
CA ASN A 313 24.63 26.21 33.42
C ASN A 313 24.66 24.99 34.37
N GLY A 314 24.02 23.90 33.94
CA GLY A 314 23.92 22.67 34.73
C GLY A 314 23.02 22.80 35.96
N VAL A 315 22.09 23.75 36.01
CA VAL A 315 21.02 23.74 37.02
C VAL A 315 19.69 23.57 36.30
N ARG A 316 18.89 22.62 36.79
CA ARG A 316 17.55 22.33 36.28
C ARG A 316 16.50 22.90 37.23
N ALA A 317 15.48 23.53 36.65
CA ALA A 317 14.28 23.94 37.35
C ALA A 317 13.04 23.39 36.62
N ARG A 318 12.05 22.93 37.37
CA ARG A 318 10.73 22.62 36.82
C ARG A 318 9.97 23.92 36.64
N ILE A 319 9.22 23.99 35.54
CA ILE A 319 8.32 25.10 35.28
C ILE A 319 6.98 24.73 35.90
N LEU A 320 6.66 25.39 37.01
CA LEU A 320 5.42 25.18 37.75
C LEU A 320 4.23 25.81 37.04
N MET A 321 4.45 26.97 36.43
CA MET A 321 3.44 27.68 35.65
C MET A 321 4.14 28.39 34.49
N ALA A 322 3.73 28.09 33.27
CA ALA A 322 4.32 28.68 32.07
C ALA A 322 3.40 29.74 31.48
N ASN A 323 3.96 30.57 30.61
CA ASN A 323 3.23 31.43 29.68
C ASN A 323 2.37 32.51 30.36
N ILE A 324 2.77 33.03 31.52
CA ILE A 324 2.06 34.13 32.19
C ILE A 324 2.32 35.43 31.41
N PRO A 325 1.35 35.96 30.66
CA PRO A 325 1.59 37.13 29.84
C PRO A 325 1.42 38.41 30.67
N LEU A 326 2.24 39.43 30.43
CA LEU A 326 2.23 40.74 31.09
C LEU A 326 2.35 41.86 30.06
N VAL A 327 2.16 43.13 30.48
CA VAL A 327 2.15 44.30 29.57
C VAL A 327 3.42 44.42 28.73
N ASN A 328 4.56 44.07 29.32
CA ASN A 328 5.90 44.19 28.74
C ASN A 328 6.66 42.85 28.69
N GLY A 329 5.93 41.72 28.61
CA GLY A 329 6.57 40.42 28.32
C GLY A 329 5.88 39.20 28.92
N VAL A 330 6.68 38.19 29.30
CA VAL A 330 6.20 36.88 29.78
C VAL A 330 6.94 36.46 31.04
N VAL A 331 6.22 35.87 31.99
CA VAL A 331 6.80 35.23 33.17
C VAL A 331 6.54 33.72 33.14
N HIS A 332 7.56 32.94 33.50
CA HIS A 332 7.47 31.51 33.76
C HIS A 332 7.90 31.24 35.19
N VAL A 333 7.07 30.56 35.97
CA VAL A 333 7.31 30.31 37.40
C VAL A 333 8.13 29.04 37.57
N LEU A 334 9.21 29.14 38.34
CA LEU A 334 10.15 28.05 38.59
C LEU A 334 10.13 27.57 40.03
N ASP A 335 10.50 26.30 40.22
CA ASP A 335 10.74 25.70 41.53
C ASP A 335 12.22 25.64 41.96
N ASN A 336 13.12 26.27 41.19
CA ASN A 336 14.55 26.27 41.52
C ASN A 336 15.25 27.50 40.91
N LEU A 337 16.45 27.78 41.43
CA LEU A 337 17.27 28.93 41.04
C LEU A 337 18.28 28.52 39.97
N LEU A 338 18.03 28.89 38.71
CA LEU A 338 18.95 28.65 37.59
C LEU A 338 20.33 29.25 37.85
N PHE A 339 21.36 28.60 37.30
CA PHE A 339 22.77 29.00 37.40
C PHE A 339 23.42 28.84 38.78
N TYR A 340 22.65 28.70 39.86
CA TYR A 340 23.19 28.56 41.23
C TYR A 340 23.21 27.10 41.72
N LYS A 341 24.41 26.53 41.86
CA LYS A 341 24.62 25.19 42.42
C LYS A 341 24.93 25.31 43.91
N TYR A 342 24.01 24.89 44.77
CA TYR A 342 24.15 25.01 46.22
C TYR A 342 23.92 23.70 46.99
N ARG A 343 23.66 22.60 46.29
CA ARG A 343 23.48 21.27 46.89
C ARG A 343 24.55 20.32 46.40
N SER A 344 25.04 19.44 47.27
CA SER A 344 25.92 18.33 46.88
C SER A 344 25.14 17.25 46.13
N ILE A 345 25.84 16.33 45.48
CA ILE A 345 25.25 15.16 44.82
C ILE A 345 24.30 14.42 45.76
N THR A 346 24.71 14.12 46.99
CA THR A 346 23.88 13.41 47.99
C THR A 346 22.58 14.15 48.29
N GLN A 347 22.65 15.47 48.46
CA GLN A 347 21.47 16.30 48.74
C GLN A 347 20.55 16.43 47.51
N MET A 348 21.13 16.46 46.32
CA MET A 348 20.39 16.53 45.07
C MET A 348 19.65 15.22 44.78
N VAL A 349 20.30 14.05 44.97
CA VAL A 349 19.64 12.74 44.82
C VAL A 349 18.44 12.60 45.77
N GLY A 350 18.51 13.19 46.98
CA GLY A 350 17.41 13.16 47.94
C GLY A 350 16.15 13.96 47.55
N ILE A 351 16.23 14.85 46.56
CA ILE A 351 15.12 15.72 46.15
C ILE A 351 14.79 15.63 44.66
N LEU A 352 15.61 14.95 43.87
CA LEU A 352 15.31 14.67 42.48
C LEU A 352 14.05 13.78 42.40
N PRO A 353 13.12 14.07 41.49
CA PRO A 353 11.96 13.21 41.27
C PRO A 353 12.38 11.79 40.86
N GLU A 354 11.67 10.78 41.36
CA GLU A 354 11.86 9.37 40.99
C GLU A 354 13.29 8.84 41.26
N THR A 355 13.96 9.36 42.29
CA THR A 355 15.24 8.83 42.80
C THR A 355 15.19 8.52 44.30
N SER A 356 13.98 8.30 44.84
CA SER A 356 13.76 8.06 46.26
C SER A 356 14.46 6.80 46.78
N ILE A 357 14.50 5.74 45.96
CA ILE A 357 15.18 4.47 46.25
C ILE A 357 16.69 4.68 46.22
N SER A 358 17.21 5.40 45.22
CA SER A 358 18.64 5.74 45.18
C SER A 358 19.06 6.57 46.39
N ALA A 359 18.25 7.55 46.82
CA ALA A 359 18.53 8.36 48.00
C ALA A 359 18.57 7.52 49.28
N ALA A 360 17.58 6.64 49.47
CA ALA A 360 17.54 5.73 50.63
C ALA A 360 18.75 4.79 50.65
N ASN A 361 19.09 4.19 49.51
CA ASN A 361 20.22 3.27 49.37
C ASN A 361 21.57 3.98 49.58
N LEU A 362 21.73 5.21 49.06
CA LEU A 362 22.94 6.02 49.28
C LEU A 362 23.19 6.31 50.76
N ASN A 363 22.13 6.49 51.55
CA ASN A 363 22.24 6.68 52.99
C ASN A 363 22.68 5.40 53.73
N GLN A 364 22.47 4.22 53.14
CA GLN A 364 22.85 2.93 53.70
C GLN A 364 24.28 2.50 53.34
N THR A 365 24.94 3.16 52.36
CA THR A 365 26.30 2.79 51.95
C THR A 365 27.33 2.97 53.07
N ASN A 366 28.48 2.32 52.91
CA ASN A 366 29.61 2.38 53.82
C ASN A 366 30.23 3.80 53.91
N THR A 367 31.16 3.96 54.84
CA THR A 367 31.85 5.24 55.10
C THR A 367 32.76 5.68 53.95
N GLN A 368 33.27 4.76 53.12
CA GLN A 368 34.14 5.09 51.99
C GLN A 368 33.37 5.89 50.93
N ILE A 369 32.21 5.38 50.48
CA ILE A 369 31.37 6.07 49.49
C ILE A 369 30.90 7.43 50.03
N LYS A 370 30.46 7.48 51.29
CA LYS A 370 30.06 8.73 51.95
C LYS A 370 31.21 9.74 52.04
N THR A 371 32.45 9.27 52.24
CA THR A 371 33.63 10.14 52.26
C THR A 371 33.92 10.71 50.88
N VAL A 372 33.92 9.87 49.83
CA VAL A 372 34.13 10.33 48.44
C VAL A 372 33.11 11.40 48.06
N LEU A 373 31.82 11.17 48.33
CA LEU A 373 30.75 12.12 48.03
C LEU A 373 30.85 13.43 48.83
N ARG A 374 31.52 13.42 49.99
CA ARG A 374 31.68 14.61 50.84
C ARG A 374 32.94 15.42 50.51
N THR A 375 34.05 14.76 50.18
CA THR A 375 35.38 15.40 50.07
C THR A 375 35.79 15.70 48.64
N ALA A 376 35.34 14.93 47.65
CA ALA A 376 35.69 15.19 46.26
C ALA A 376 34.93 16.41 45.73
N THR A 377 35.60 17.20 44.88
CA THR A 377 35.03 18.44 44.29
C THR A 377 34.68 18.30 42.81
N LYS A 378 35.08 17.19 42.17
CA LYS A 378 34.84 16.89 40.75
C LYS A 378 34.36 15.45 40.61
N LEU A 379 33.04 15.26 40.63
CA LEU A 379 32.40 13.97 40.46
C LEU A 379 31.40 13.99 39.31
N THR A 380 31.18 12.82 38.72
CA THR A 380 29.99 12.51 37.94
C THR A 380 29.35 11.27 38.54
N MET A 381 28.07 11.36 38.88
CA MET A 381 27.32 10.21 39.38
C MET A 381 26.20 9.87 38.39
N PHE A 382 26.20 8.62 37.92
CA PHE A 382 25.10 8.08 37.14
C PHE A 382 24.05 7.52 38.12
N VAL A 383 22.91 8.19 38.26
CA VAL A 383 21.92 7.86 39.30
C VAL A 383 20.79 7.03 38.69
N PRO A 384 20.59 5.77 39.08
CA PRO A 384 19.45 4.99 38.63
C PRO A 384 18.13 5.59 39.12
N MET A 385 17.13 5.66 38.26
CA MET A 385 15.78 6.06 38.68
C MET A 385 15.08 4.94 39.44
N ASP A 386 14.00 5.23 40.16
CA ASP A 386 13.24 4.26 40.97
C ASP A 386 12.76 3.07 40.11
N GLU A 387 12.34 3.34 38.87
CA GLU A 387 11.96 2.31 37.89
C GLU A 387 13.13 1.36 37.53
N ALA A 388 14.38 1.83 37.62
CA ALA A 388 15.55 0.99 37.38
C ALA A 388 15.68 -0.14 38.43
N TYR A 389 15.34 0.14 39.68
CA TYR A 389 15.33 -0.87 40.76
C TYR A 389 14.15 -1.82 40.63
N ALA A 390 12.99 -1.34 40.19
CA ALA A 390 11.82 -2.18 39.93
C ALA A 390 12.08 -3.25 38.84
N LYS A 391 13.04 -3.00 37.94
CA LYS A 391 13.49 -3.99 36.93
C LYS A 391 14.37 -5.11 37.50
N LEU A 392 14.91 -4.96 38.72
CA LEU A 392 15.74 -5.99 39.35
C LEU A 392 14.86 -7.09 39.96
N PRO A 393 15.27 -8.37 39.90
CA PRO A 393 14.57 -9.44 40.62
C PRO A 393 14.52 -9.20 42.13
N PHE A 394 13.43 -9.62 42.80
CA PHE A 394 13.22 -9.40 44.24
C PHE A 394 14.42 -9.79 45.11
N ARG A 395 15.01 -10.97 44.87
CA ARG A 395 16.18 -11.46 45.62
C ARG A 395 17.39 -10.52 45.52
N GLN A 396 17.55 -9.83 44.39
CA GLN A 396 18.65 -8.89 44.23
C GLN A 396 18.36 -7.56 44.89
N GLN A 397 17.12 -7.08 44.82
CA GLN A 397 16.70 -5.93 45.59
C GLN A 397 16.96 -6.19 47.08
N GLU A 398 16.60 -7.38 47.56
CA GLU A 398 16.85 -7.84 48.92
C GLU A 398 18.34 -7.90 49.25
N ILE A 399 19.18 -8.53 48.41
CA ILE A 399 20.64 -8.59 48.62
C ILE A 399 21.26 -7.19 48.65
N LEU A 400 20.86 -6.30 47.74
CA LEU A 400 21.35 -4.93 47.70
C LEU A 400 21.00 -4.19 48.99
N ILE A 401 19.79 -4.37 49.52
CA ILE A 401 19.35 -3.69 50.74
C ILE A 401 19.96 -4.31 52.00
N GLN A 402 20.11 -5.63 52.06
CA GLN A 402 20.61 -6.34 53.24
C GLN A 402 22.14 -6.31 53.35
N ASN A 403 22.87 -6.20 52.24
CA ASN A 403 24.32 -6.23 52.21
C ASN A 403 24.91 -4.86 51.86
N VAL A 404 25.26 -4.10 52.91
CA VAL A 404 25.86 -2.76 52.79
C VAL A 404 27.15 -2.77 51.96
N THR A 405 27.96 -3.83 52.02
CA THR A 405 29.20 -3.92 51.22
C THR A 405 28.86 -3.99 49.74
N ARG A 406 27.94 -4.88 49.36
CA ARG A 406 27.53 -5.03 47.96
C ARG A 406 26.82 -3.78 47.44
N LEU A 407 25.98 -3.15 48.26
CA LEU A 407 25.35 -1.87 47.93
C LEU A 407 26.41 -0.80 47.64
N SER A 408 27.44 -0.73 48.49
CA SER A 408 28.51 0.26 48.36
C SER A 408 29.36 0.04 47.11
N GLU A 409 29.67 -1.22 46.77
CA GLU A 409 30.34 -1.58 45.52
C GLU A 409 29.54 -1.07 44.31
N VAL A 410 28.24 -1.40 44.26
CA VAL A 410 27.36 -1.00 43.16
C VAL A 410 27.32 0.52 43.04
N PHE A 411 27.10 1.25 44.14
CA PHE A 411 27.07 2.71 44.10
C PHE A 411 28.42 3.32 43.72
N GLY A 412 29.55 2.75 44.15
CA GLY A 412 30.86 3.22 43.72
C GLY A 412 31.08 3.01 42.22
N SER A 413 30.60 1.91 41.64
CA SER A 413 30.67 1.71 40.19
C SER A 413 29.72 2.61 39.39
N HIS A 414 28.90 3.46 40.04
CA HIS A 414 28.15 4.54 39.39
C HIS A 414 28.82 5.91 39.47
N ILE A 415 29.97 6.01 40.16
CA ILE A 415 30.67 7.27 40.42
C ILE A 415 31.96 7.32 39.61
N VAL A 416 32.16 8.42 38.89
CA VAL A 416 33.39 8.75 38.17
C VAL A 416 34.02 9.99 38.81
N GLN A 417 35.34 9.98 39.04
CA GLN A 417 36.07 11.10 39.64
C GLN A 417 36.47 12.17 38.60
N ALA A 418 35.49 12.64 37.83
CA ALA A 418 35.62 13.73 36.87
C ALA A 418 34.26 14.39 36.66
N VAL A 419 34.23 15.64 36.22
CA VAL A 419 32.98 16.29 35.77
C VAL A 419 32.80 16.01 34.29
N ILE A 420 31.77 15.23 33.95
CA ILE A 420 31.39 14.85 32.60
C ILE A 420 30.03 15.50 32.35
N ASP A 421 29.97 16.50 31.49
CA ASP A 421 28.72 17.11 31.02
C ASP A 421 28.33 16.53 29.65
N SER A 422 27.29 17.07 29.02
CA SER A 422 26.82 16.62 27.71
C SER A 422 27.89 16.63 26.62
N ASP A 423 28.89 17.52 26.71
CA ASP A 423 29.98 17.57 25.74
C ASP A 423 30.92 16.37 25.93
N GLY A 424 31.10 15.91 27.17
CA GLY A 424 31.81 14.68 27.50
C GLY A 424 31.05 13.39 27.15
N LEU A 425 29.74 13.44 26.89
CA LEU A 425 28.92 12.27 26.55
C LEU A 425 28.89 12.00 25.03
N TYR A 426 30.04 12.02 24.35
CA TYR A 426 30.16 11.70 22.93
C TYR A 426 30.25 10.18 22.67
N ASP A 427 29.89 9.76 21.46
CA ASP A 427 29.87 8.34 21.09
C ASP A 427 31.25 7.70 21.17
N GLY A 428 31.34 6.53 21.81
CA GLY A 428 32.60 5.81 22.01
C GLY A 428 33.47 6.33 23.15
N ALA A 429 33.06 7.38 23.88
CA ALA A 429 33.81 7.85 25.04
C ALA A 429 33.89 6.76 26.13
N THR A 430 35.06 6.59 26.72
CA THR A 430 35.29 5.63 27.82
C THR A 430 35.74 6.37 29.07
N TYR A 431 35.15 6.00 30.21
CA TYR A 431 35.44 6.53 31.53
C TYR A 431 35.67 5.38 32.52
N TYR A 432 36.23 5.70 33.68
CA TYR A 432 36.51 4.73 34.73
C TYR A 432 35.83 5.12 36.04
N THR A 433 35.24 4.14 36.72
CA THR A 433 34.61 4.35 38.03
C THR A 433 35.67 4.60 39.11
N ILE A 434 35.25 4.97 40.33
CA ILE A 434 36.17 5.09 41.48
C ILE A 434 36.82 3.75 41.88
N TYR A 435 36.33 2.63 41.36
CA TYR A 435 36.92 1.30 41.52
C TYR A 435 37.73 0.83 40.30
N GLY A 436 37.80 1.66 39.24
CA GLY A 436 38.54 1.34 38.02
C GLY A 436 37.74 0.54 36.99
N ASP A 437 36.45 0.31 37.21
CA ASP A 437 35.60 -0.37 36.22
C ASP A 437 35.37 0.52 34.99
N GLU A 438 35.29 -0.09 33.81
CA GLU A 438 35.04 0.64 32.57
C GLU A 438 33.56 1.03 32.41
N LEU A 439 33.34 2.27 32.01
CA LEU A 439 32.06 2.84 31.59
C LEU A 439 32.18 3.35 30.15
N LYS A 440 31.32 2.88 29.25
CA LYS A 440 31.36 3.27 27.82
C LYS A 440 30.10 4.02 27.41
N ILE A 441 30.28 5.15 26.72
CA ILE A 441 29.19 5.95 26.15
C ILE A 441 28.89 5.49 24.73
N LEU A 442 27.60 5.30 24.44
CA LEU A 442 27.10 4.86 23.14
C LEU A 442 25.97 5.79 22.69
N ARG A 443 26.09 6.41 21.51
CA ARG A 443 25.00 7.18 20.89
C ARG A 443 24.33 6.33 19.81
N ARG A 444 23.01 6.18 19.91
CA ARG A 444 22.21 5.46 18.90
C ARG A 444 21.04 6.34 18.51
N THR A 445 20.90 6.58 17.20
CA THR A 445 19.95 7.56 16.63
C THR A 445 20.12 8.96 17.23
N ASN A 446 19.32 9.31 18.24
CA ASN A 446 19.36 10.57 19.00
C ASN A 446 19.48 10.35 20.53
N ASP A 447 19.54 9.11 20.98
CA ASP A 447 19.61 8.76 22.41
C ASP A 447 21.05 8.47 22.84
N ILE A 448 21.36 8.80 24.09
CA ILE A 448 22.66 8.53 24.71
C ILE A 448 22.50 7.39 25.73
N TYR A 449 23.36 6.39 25.63
CA TYR A 449 23.44 5.26 26.52
C TYR A 449 24.79 5.20 27.22
N ILE A 450 24.81 4.58 28.38
CA ILE A 450 26.01 4.21 29.12
C ILE A 450 26.01 2.69 29.36
N GLU A 451 27.12 2.04 29.08
CA GLU A 451 27.35 0.62 29.32
C GLU A 451 28.37 0.46 30.45
N GLY A 452 28.02 -0.35 31.45
CA GLY A 452 28.86 -0.62 32.61
C GLY A 452 28.51 -1.95 33.28
N GLY A 453 29.50 -2.81 33.49
CA GLY A 453 29.30 -4.11 34.16
C GLY A 453 28.36 -5.05 33.40
N GLY A 454 28.36 -4.98 32.06
CA GLY A 454 27.47 -5.75 31.18
C GLY A 454 26.03 -5.24 31.10
N VAL A 455 25.71 -4.12 31.79
CA VAL A 455 24.39 -3.47 31.74
C VAL A 455 24.46 -2.25 30.83
N LEU A 456 23.52 -2.17 29.89
CA LEU A 456 23.29 -0.97 29.07
C LEU A 456 22.14 -0.15 29.67
N ALA A 457 22.39 1.11 30.03
CA ALA A 457 21.41 2.03 30.59
C ALA A 457 21.23 3.26 29.68
N LYS A 458 19.99 3.69 29.43
CA LYS A 458 19.71 4.96 28.74
C LYS A 458 19.92 6.12 29.71
N ILE A 459 20.58 7.18 29.27
CA ILE A 459 20.66 8.43 30.03
C ILE A 459 19.38 9.23 29.79
N LEU A 460 18.50 9.24 30.79
CA LEU A 460 17.18 9.86 30.73
C LEU A 460 17.25 11.36 31.00
N ILE A 461 18.14 11.77 31.92
CA ILE A 461 18.35 13.17 32.28
C ILE A 461 19.85 13.44 32.33
N GLN A 462 20.28 14.53 31.69
CA GLN A 462 21.67 14.97 31.67
C GLN A 462 21.89 16.26 32.47
N ASN A 463 23.14 16.49 32.86
CA ASN A 463 23.67 17.76 33.37
C ASN A 463 22.98 18.31 34.63
N ILE A 464 22.65 17.47 35.59
CA ILE A 464 22.18 17.94 36.90
C ILE A 464 23.41 18.33 37.74
N GLY A 465 23.75 19.60 37.75
CA GLY A 465 24.92 20.12 38.45
C GLY A 465 24.72 20.24 39.96
N CYS A 466 25.80 19.94 40.67
CA CYS A 466 25.91 19.97 42.12
C CYS A 466 27.17 20.76 42.53
N THR A 467 27.30 21.10 43.81
CA THR A 467 28.49 21.81 44.34
C THR A 467 29.78 21.01 44.19
N ASN A 468 29.69 19.69 44.14
CA ASN A 468 30.80 18.75 44.05
C ASN A 468 30.84 17.94 42.74
N GLY A 469 30.01 18.26 41.74
CA GLY A 469 29.98 17.48 40.50
C GLY A 469 28.73 17.65 39.63
N VAL A 470 28.43 16.60 38.87
CA VAL A 470 27.27 16.48 37.97
C VAL A 470 26.59 15.12 38.18
N ILE A 471 25.27 15.08 38.02
CA ILE A 471 24.45 13.87 38.00
C ILE A 471 23.87 13.69 36.59
N HIS A 472 23.87 12.43 36.12
CA HIS A 472 23.07 11.99 34.99
C HIS A 472 22.13 10.89 35.46
N ALA A 473 20.82 11.02 35.24
CA ALA A 473 19.86 9.99 35.64
C ALA A 473 19.75 8.91 34.57
N ILE A 474 19.75 7.63 34.97
CA ILE A 474 19.83 6.48 34.07
C ILE A 474 18.69 5.48 34.29
N SER A 475 18.37 4.74 33.23
CA SER A 475 17.19 3.85 33.20
C SER A 475 17.35 2.50 33.89
N ASN A 476 18.58 2.06 34.15
CA ASN A 476 18.94 0.74 34.68
C ASN A 476 20.04 0.89 35.75
N VAL A 477 20.11 -0.05 36.71
CA VAL A 477 21.20 -0.08 37.72
C VAL A 477 22.43 -0.76 37.12
N LEU A 478 23.54 -0.04 36.96
CA LEU A 478 24.79 -0.57 36.42
C LEU A 478 25.45 -1.53 37.42
N PHE A 479 26.28 -2.46 36.91
CA PHE A 479 27.09 -3.39 37.73
C PHE A 479 26.31 -4.31 38.68
N VAL A 480 24.98 -4.33 38.57
CA VAL A 480 24.11 -5.36 39.16
C VAL A 480 23.89 -6.44 38.11
N CYS A 481 24.95 -7.16 37.75
CA CYS A 481 24.86 -8.44 37.04
C CYS A 481 25.59 -9.51 37.85
N ASN A 482 24.83 -10.29 38.60
CA ASN A 482 25.20 -11.65 38.97
C ASN A 482 23.95 -12.50 39.15
N PHE A 483 22.99 -12.32 38.24
CA PHE A 483 21.85 -13.21 38.14
C PHE A 483 21.78 -13.78 36.75
N THR A 484 21.58 -15.08 36.72
CA THR A 484 21.40 -15.83 35.49
C THR A 484 19.98 -15.61 34.99
N VAL A 485 19.70 -15.99 33.75
CA VAL A 485 18.33 -15.93 33.23
C VAL A 485 17.36 -16.67 34.13
N TRP A 486 17.78 -17.78 34.74
CA TRP A 486 16.96 -18.51 35.71
C TRP A 486 16.57 -17.65 36.92
N GLU A 487 17.54 -16.98 37.53
CA GLU A 487 17.30 -16.10 38.67
C GLU A 487 16.47 -14.88 38.29
N ALA A 488 16.57 -14.39 37.05
CA ALA A 488 15.72 -13.34 36.52
C ALA A 488 14.25 -13.76 36.55
N ILE A 489 13.97 -14.96 36.04
CA ILE A 489 12.63 -15.55 35.98
C ILE A 489 12.02 -15.69 37.38
N GLN A 490 12.84 -15.98 38.41
CA GLN A 490 12.33 -16.15 39.77
C GLN A 490 11.68 -14.88 40.36
N GLY A 491 12.12 -13.69 39.94
CA GLY A 491 11.65 -12.41 40.46
C GLY A 491 10.62 -11.71 39.58
N LEU A 492 10.18 -12.32 38.47
CA LEU A 492 9.24 -11.73 37.53
C LEU A 492 7.86 -12.38 37.70
N ASP A 493 6.95 -11.70 38.40
CA ASP A 493 5.58 -12.19 38.65
C ASP A 493 4.84 -12.55 37.36
N MET A 494 5.11 -11.83 36.27
CA MET A 494 4.53 -12.08 34.95
C MET A 494 5.00 -13.37 34.27
N LEU A 495 5.95 -14.10 34.86
CA LEU A 495 6.42 -15.42 34.42
C LEU A 495 6.09 -16.53 35.45
N SER A 496 5.28 -16.27 36.47
CA SER A 496 4.98 -17.25 37.52
C SER A 496 4.44 -18.59 37.00
N LYS A 497 3.57 -18.60 35.98
CA LYS A 497 3.07 -19.84 35.36
C LYS A 497 4.17 -20.57 34.57
N MET A 498 4.97 -19.84 33.81
CA MET A 498 6.13 -20.41 33.10
C MET A 498 7.13 -21.00 34.10
N LYS A 499 7.31 -20.38 35.26
CA LYS A 499 8.16 -20.90 36.34
C LYS A 499 7.66 -22.24 36.88
N GLU A 500 6.36 -22.39 37.13
CA GLU A 500 5.78 -23.67 37.58
C GLU A 500 6.09 -24.80 36.60
N PHE A 501 6.01 -24.53 35.30
CA PHE A 501 6.42 -25.47 34.26
C PHE A 501 7.92 -25.76 34.30
N LEU A 502 8.76 -24.72 34.25
CA LEU A 502 10.22 -24.88 34.21
C LEU A 502 10.77 -25.62 35.44
N ASN A 503 10.08 -25.54 36.59
CA ASN A 503 10.42 -26.31 37.79
C ASN A 503 10.43 -27.83 37.57
N GLN A 504 9.74 -28.33 36.55
CA GLN A 504 9.66 -29.75 36.20
C GLN A 504 10.83 -30.22 35.29
N TYR A 505 11.58 -29.28 34.68
CA TYR A 505 12.63 -29.57 33.69
C TYR A 505 14.01 -29.11 34.19
N THR A 506 14.66 -29.97 34.97
CA THR A 506 15.95 -29.65 35.62
C THR A 506 17.04 -29.27 34.64
N ASP A 507 17.08 -29.87 33.46
CA ASP A 507 18.11 -29.59 32.46
C ASP A 507 17.91 -28.23 31.74
N ILE A 508 16.67 -27.80 31.50
CA ILE A 508 16.38 -26.42 31.08
C ILE A 508 16.81 -25.44 32.17
N GLN A 509 16.53 -25.74 33.44
CA GLN A 509 16.99 -24.88 34.54
C GLN A 509 18.51 -24.74 34.54
N GLN A 510 19.26 -25.83 34.30
CA GLN A 510 20.72 -25.77 34.20
C GLN A 510 21.18 -24.85 33.06
N ILE A 511 20.56 -24.93 31.88
CA ILE A 511 20.84 -24.02 30.75
C ILE A 511 20.62 -22.56 31.15
N LEU A 512 19.52 -22.28 31.84
CA LEU A 512 19.16 -20.93 32.27
C LEU A 512 20.00 -20.44 33.47
N SER A 513 20.61 -21.35 34.23
CA SER A 513 21.28 -21.06 35.51
C SER A 513 22.81 -20.97 35.44
N TYR A 514 23.46 -21.62 34.49
CA TYR A 514 24.92 -21.68 34.45
C TYR A 514 25.52 -20.90 33.29
N GLU A 515 26.60 -20.17 33.55
CA GLU A 515 27.32 -19.38 32.54
C GLU A 515 28.01 -20.25 31.49
N ALA A 516 28.29 -21.52 31.79
CA ALA A 516 28.88 -22.47 30.86
C ALA A 516 28.01 -22.75 29.61
N PHE A 517 26.71 -22.44 29.68
CA PHE A 517 25.80 -22.52 28.54
C PHE A 517 25.64 -21.18 27.78
N GLY A 518 26.20 -20.10 28.32
CA GLY A 518 26.12 -18.74 27.75
C GLY A 518 27.19 -18.44 26.69
N PRO A 519 27.02 -17.36 25.91
CA PRO A 519 25.91 -16.40 25.96
C PRO A 519 24.60 -16.96 25.38
N ILE A 520 23.46 -16.77 26.06
CA ILE A 520 22.13 -17.15 25.55
C ILE A 520 21.19 -15.94 25.36
N THR A 521 20.20 -16.08 24.48
CA THR A 521 19.06 -15.16 24.41
C THR A 521 17.78 -15.95 24.55
N VAL A 522 16.93 -15.56 25.50
CA VAL A 522 15.77 -16.35 25.91
C VAL A 522 14.50 -15.58 25.61
N PHE A 523 13.58 -16.21 24.90
CA PHE A 523 12.23 -15.73 24.64
C PHE A 523 11.23 -16.61 25.39
N LEU A 524 10.63 -16.10 26.45
CA LEU A 524 9.62 -16.82 27.25
C LEU A 524 8.24 -16.19 27.16
N THR A 525 7.22 -17.03 27.13
CA THR A 525 5.82 -16.60 27.07
C THR A 525 5.35 -16.08 28.41
N GLY A 526 4.73 -14.89 28.42
CA GLY A 526 4.17 -14.27 29.63
C GLY A 526 2.88 -14.94 30.12
N ASN A 527 2.55 -14.74 31.40
CA ASN A 527 1.35 -15.29 32.04
C ASN A 527 0.05 -14.98 31.30
N THR A 528 -0.10 -13.75 30.78
CA THR A 528 -1.29 -13.34 30.03
C THR A 528 -1.51 -14.23 28.81
N ALA A 529 -0.45 -14.50 28.06
CA ALA A 529 -0.50 -15.37 26.89
C ALA A 529 -0.74 -16.83 27.30
N LEU A 530 -0.08 -17.33 28.35
CA LEU A 530 -0.32 -18.68 28.88
C LEU A 530 -1.74 -18.86 29.42
N SER A 531 -2.35 -17.82 30.00
CA SER A 531 -3.74 -17.86 30.49
C SER A 531 -4.80 -17.85 29.39
N MET A 532 -4.42 -17.41 28.18
CA MET A 532 -5.30 -17.47 27.01
C MET A 532 -5.31 -18.86 26.36
N ILE A 533 -4.38 -19.75 26.73
CA ILE A 533 -4.37 -21.13 26.26
C ILE A 533 -5.50 -21.87 26.96
N ALA A 534 -6.34 -22.58 26.19
CA ALA A 534 -7.42 -23.39 26.75
C ALA A 534 -6.87 -24.38 27.81
N PRO A 535 -7.52 -24.54 28.98
CA PRO A 535 -7.00 -25.37 30.08
C PRO A 535 -6.64 -26.79 29.64
N ASP A 536 -7.49 -27.44 28.84
CA ASP A 536 -7.24 -28.79 28.34
C ASP A 536 -6.03 -28.84 27.40
N THR A 537 -5.81 -27.79 26.61
CA THR A 537 -4.63 -27.69 25.72
C THR A 537 -3.37 -27.53 26.54
N LEU A 538 -3.38 -26.67 27.55
CA LEU A 538 -2.23 -26.46 28.44
C LEU A 538 -1.92 -27.75 29.22
N GLN A 539 -2.94 -28.39 29.79
CA GLN A 539 -2.80 -29.66 30.49
C GLN A 539 -2.27 -30.76 29.56
N ASN A 540 -2.75 -30.83 28.31
CA ASN A 540 -2.21 -31.78 27.33
C ASN A 540 -0.76 -31.48 26.99
N LEU A 541 -0.37 -30.21 26.81
CA LEU A 541 1.02 -29.83 26.55
C LEU A 541 1.95 -30.19 27.72
N GLU A 542 1.45 -30.11 28.96
CA GLU A 542 2.15 -30.50 30.18
C GLU A 542 2.23 -32.02 30.36
N MET A 543 1.14 -32.75 30.08
CA MET A 543 1.07 -34.21 30.24
C MET A 543 1.67 -35.00 29.07
N ASN A 544 2.00 -34.36 27.95
CA ASN A 544 2.45 -35.07 26.75
C ASN A 544 3.86 -35.66 26.93
N SER A 545 3.97 -36.98 26.92
CA SER A 545 5.23 -37.74 26.95
C SER A 545 6.16 -37.43 25.75
N ASN A 546 5.66 -36.76 24.71
CA ASN A 546 6.44 -36.35 23.54
C ASN A 546 7.23 -35.03 23.72
N GLY A 547 7.14 -34.37 24.88
CA GLY A 547 7.97 -33.20 25.23
C GLY A 547 7.72 -31.98 24.34
N LEU A 548 6.48 -31.72 23.91
CA LEU A 548 6.16 -30.60 23.03
C LEU A 548 6.40 -29.24 23.68
N PHE A 549 5.95 -29.06 24.93
CA PHE A 549 6.19 -27.82 25.67
C PHE A 549 7.68 -27.64 25.98
N ASP A 550 8.38 -28.72 26.35
CA ASP A 550 9.85 -28.74 26.47
C ASP A 550 10.53 -28.22 25.20
N ARG A 551 10.14 -28.75 24.04
CA ARG A 551 10.66 -28.33 22.73
C ARG A 551 10.31 -26.88 22.40
N ALA A 552 9.13 -26.40 22.80
CA ALA A 552 8.68 -25.01 22.64
C ALA A 552 9.59 -24.06 23.42
N VAL A 553 9.81 -24.36 24.70
CA VAL A 553 10.68 -23.58 25.59
C VAL A 553 12.11 -23.60 25.09
N ARG A 554 12.67 -24.78 24.76
CA ARG A 554 14.03 -24.88 24.18
C ARG A 554 14.13 -24.17 22.83
N GLY A 555 13.05 -24.11 22.08
CA GLY A 555 12.92 -23.35 20.84
C GLY A 555 12.98 -21.84 21.10
N GLY A 556 12.48 -21.36 22.22
CA GLY A 556 12.64 -19.98 22.67
C GLY A 556 14.05 -19.61 23.16
N ILE A 557 14.97 -20.56 23.36
CA ILE A 557 16.32 -20.30 23.87
C ILE A 557 17.32 -20.33 22.72
N ALA A 558 17.77 -19.17 22.27
CA ALA A 558 18.83 -19.00 21.28
C ALA A 558 20.22 -19.23 21.88
N LYS A 559 21.07 -19.97 21.16
CA LYS A 559 22.42 -20.39 21.56
C LYS A 559 23.49 -19.37 21.15
N ASN A 560 24.53 -19.26 21.98
CA ASN A 560 25.80 -18.56 21.69
C ASN A 560 25.64 -17.10 21.22
N VAL A 561 24.59 -16.40 21.68
CA VAL A 561 24.32 -15.02 21.28
C VAL A 561 23.58 -14.28 22.39
N LYS A 562 23.98 -13.02 22.64
CA LYS A 562 23.24 -12.04 23.46
C LYS A 562 22.63 -11.00 22.50
N LEU A 563 21.33 -11.14 22.21
CA LEU A 563 20.61 -10.23 21.32
C LEU A 563 19.71 -9.31 22.15
N GLY A 564 20.23 -8.15 22.52
CA GLY A 564 19.38 -7.03 22.88
C GLY A 564 18.71 -6.44 21.64
N THR A 565 17.54 -5.82 21.81
CA THR A 565 16.75 -5.15 20.76
C THR A 565 17.57 -4.15 19.95
N SER A 566 18.58 -3.57 20.59
CA SER A 566 19.47 -2.57 20.04
C SER A 566 20.55 -3.15 19.11
N LEU A 567 20.79 -4.46 19.15
CA LEU A 567 21.76 -5.18 18.30
C LEU A 567 21.12 -5.78 17.03
N ILE A 568 19.79 -5.67 16.90
CA ILE A 568 19.02 -6.27 15.81
C ILE A 568 18.76 -5.21 14.73
N TYR A 569 19.37 -5.39 13.57
CA TYR A 569 19.17 -4.57 12.37
C TYR A 569 18.44 -5.39 11.31
N GLY A 570 17.17 -5.07 11.04
CA GLY A 570 16.34 -5.83 10.11
C GLY A 570 15.90 -7.18 10.71
N SER A 571 16.24 -8.28 10.04
CA SER A 571 15.87 -9.65 10.39
C SER A 571 17.14 -10.50 10.61
N ILE A 572 17.18 -11.24 11.71
CA ILE A 572 18.30 -12.10 12.12
C ILE A 572 17.77 -13.49 12.41
N GLU A 573 18.42 -14.51 11.85
CA GLU A 573 18.12 -15.91 12.14
C GLU A 573 19.13 -16.50 13.13
N VAL A 574 18.65 -17.20 14.16
CA VAL A 574 19.47 -17.83 15.21
C VAL A 574 19.05 -19.26 15.50
N GLY A 575 20.02 -20.13 15.82
CA GLY A 575 19.76 -21.51 16.24
C GLY A 575 19.43 -21.62 17.74
N THR A 576 18.63 -22.62 18.10
CA THR A 576 18.07 -22.74 19.46
C THR A 576 18.47 -24.04 20.16
N TYR A 577 18.10 -24.20 21.44
CA TYR A 577 18.27 -25.45 22.18
C TYR A 577 17.36 -26.59 21.73
N SER A 578 16.28 -26.32 20.97
CA SER A 578 15.48 -27.38 20.35
C SER A 578 16.05 -27.86 19.00
N GLY A 579 17.11 -27.21 18.49
CA GLY A 579 17.67 -27.46 17.16
C GLY A 579 16.89 -26.75 16.03
N GLN A 580 15.78 -26.09 16.36
CA GLN A 580 15.03 -25.25 15.44
C GLN A 580 15.69 -23.87 15.32
N LYS A 581 15.23 -23.07 14.36
CA LYS A 581 15.69 -21.71 14.15
C LYS A 581 14.61 -20.72 14.63
N LEU A 582 15.04 -19.59 15.17
CA LEU A 582 14.21 -18.41 15.39
C LEU A 582 14.61 -17.34 14.40
N ASN A 583 13.63 -16.73 13.74
CA ASN A 583 13.84 -15.49 13.00
C ASN A 583 13.37 -14.31 13.84
N ILE A 584 14.24 -13.36 14.11
CA ILE A 584 13.96 -12.19 14.95
C ILE A 584 14.00 -10.97 14.05
N THR A 585 12.87 -10.28 13.92
CA THR A 585 12.68 -9.16 13.00
C THR A 585 12.29 -7.90 13.75
N LYS A 586 12.99 -6.80 13.45
CA LYS A 586 12.64 -5.47 13.95
C LYS A 586 11.74 -4.74 12.95
N ARG A 587 10.48 -4.53 13.34
CA ARG A 587 9.47 -3.78 12.58
C ARG A 587 9.25 -2.39 13.19
N GLU A 588 8.53 -1.50 12.50
CA GLU A 588 8.12 -0.19 13.05
C GLU A 588 7.28 -0.34 14.33
N THR A 589 6.45 -1.38 14.38
CA THR A 589 5.55 -1.70 15.50
C THR A 589 6.28 -2.35 16.69
N GLY A 590 7.52 -2.82 16.52
CA GLY A 590 8.26 -3.48 17.58
C GLY A 590 9.18 -4.61 17.14
N LEU A 591 9.72 -5.33 18.12
CA LEU A 591 10.50 -6.54 17.92
C LEU A 591 9.56 -7.74 17.86
N VAL A 592 9.73 -8.55 16.83
CA VAL A 592 8.93 -9.72 16.53
C VAL A 592 9.86 -10.92 16.45
N VAL A 593 9.48 -12.03 17.07
CA VAL A 593 10.22 -13.30 16.98
C VAL A 593 9.32 -14.37 16.39
N THR A 594 9.82 -15.06 15.38
CA THR A 594 9.11 -16.07 14.63
C THR A 594 9.83 -17.41 14.84
N GLY A 595 9.13 -18.35 15.48
CA GLY A 595 9.53 -19.74 15.58
C GLY A 595 9.05 -20.56 14.38
N THR A 596 8.73 -21.83 14.61
CA THR A 596 8.28 -22.77 13.57
C THR A 596 6.87 -22.41 13.12
N PHE A 597 6.78 -21.48 12.17
CA PHE A 597 5.53 -20.94 11.60
C PHE A 597 4.62 -20.22 12.61
N ILE A 598 5.14 -19.83 13.77
CA ILE A 598 4.41 -19.09 14.81
C ILE A 598 5.19 -17.81 15.12
N GLU A 599 4.50 -16.69 15.04
CA GLU A 599 5.03 -15.37 15.37
C GLU A 599 4.59 -14.94 16.77
N ALA A 600 5.50 -14.29 17.50
CA ALA A 600 5.24 -13.69 18.80
C ALA A 600 5.84 -12.28 18.85
N SER A 601 5.07 -11.34 19.37
CA SER A 601 5.55 -9.99 19.66
C SER A 601 6.30 -9.98 20.98
N VAL A 602 7.43 -9.27 21.01
CA VAL A 602 8.19 -9.09 22.26
C VAL A 602 7.59 -7.93 23.05
N ILE A 603 6.96 -8.27 24.19
CA ILE A 603 6.27 -7.35 25.11
C ILE A 603 7.26 -6.69 26.06
N VAL A 604 8.14 -7.48 26.70
CA VAL A 604 9.21 -6.97 27.58
C VAL A 604 10.55 -7.32 26.97
N ARG A 605 11.44 -6.34 26.90
CA ARG A 605 12.69 -6.41 26.16
C ARG A 605 13.88 -6.19 27.07
N ASP A 606 15.00 -6.76 26.66
CA ASP A 606 16.33 -6.38 27.13
C ASP A 606 16.52 -6.56 28.66
N ILE A 607 16.04 -7.67 29.21
CA ILE A 607 16.38 -8.05 30.60
C ILE A 607 17.77 -8.69 30.55
N TRP A 608 18.80 -7.89 30.82
CA TRP A 608 20.20 -8.34 30.76
C TRP A 608 20.58 -9.17 32.00
N CYS A 609 21.17 -10.34 31.76
CA CYS A 609 21.59 -11.31 32.76
C CYS A 609 23.09 -11.66 32.59
N SER A 610 23.72 -12.30 33.58
CA SER A 610 25.14 -12.63 33.50
C SER A 610 25.43 -13.64 32.36
N ASN A 611 24.61 -14.68 32.23
CA ASN A 611 24.72 -15.69 31.18
C ASN A 611 23.95 -15.37 29.89
N GLY A 612 23.17 -14.29 29.81
CA GLY A 612 22.31 -14.05 28.63
C GLY A 612 21.45 -12.79 28.64
N VAL A 613 20.44 -12.75 27.76
CA VAL A 613 19.38 -11.73 27.73
C VAL A 613 18.03 -12.44 27.75
N LEU A 614 17.08 -11.96 28.55
CA LEU A 614 15.71 -12.44 28.59
C LEU A 614 14.75 -11.43 27.94
N HIS A 615 13.86 -11.94 27.11
CA HIS A 615 12.75 -11.24 26.48
C HIS A 615 11.46 -11.99 26.78
N ILE A 616 10.37 -11.25 26.97
CA ILE A 616 9.05 -11.83 27.25
C ILE A 616 8.15 -11.61 26.04
N VAL A 617 7.52 -12.67 25.57
CA VAL A 617 6.71 -12.70 24.34
C VAL A 617 5.24 -13.01 24.63
N ASP A 618 4.38 -12.63 23.70
CA ASP A 618 2.91 -12.76 23.80
C ASP A 618 2.35 -14.09 23.24
N ASN A 619 3.23 -15.02 22.86
CA ASN A 619 2.83 -16.32 22.31
C ASN A 619 3.84 -17.42 22.66
N LEU A 620 3.40 -18.68 22.66
CA LEU A 620 4.28 -19.84 22.84
C LEU A 620 4.93 -20.17 21.50
N LEU A 621 6.25 -20.06 21.44
CA LEU A 621 7.00 -20.28 20.21
C LEU A 621 6.97 -21.77 19.83
N HIS A 622 6.79 -22.06 18.53
CA HIS A 622 6.83 -23.39 17.92
C HIS A 622 5.66 -24.35 18.20
N VAL A 623 4.79 -24.06 19.18
CA VAL A 623 3.59 -24.86 19.48
C VAL A 623 2.33 -24.01 19.31
N PRO A 624 1.39 -24.40 18.44
CA PRO A 624 0.15 -23.64 18.27
C PRO A 624 -0.70 -23.78 19.54
N THR A 625 -1.23 -22.65 20.02
CA THR A 625 -1.99 -22.58 21.29
C THR A 625 -3.44 -22.16 21.12
N ARG A 626 -3.81 -21.69 19.92
CA ARG A 626 -5.14 -21.24 19.54
C ARG A 626 -5.75 -22.15 18.50
N ASN A 627 -7.05 -22.37 18.58
CA ASN A 627 -7.78 -23.02 17.50
C ASN A 627 -7.92 -22.10 16.28
N ILE A 628 -8.43 -22.64 15.18
CA ILE A 628 -8.62 -21.91 13.92
C ILE A 628 -9.43 -20.62 14.13
N VAL A 629 -10.51 -20.66 14.92
CA VAL A 629 -11.40 -19.51 15.15
C VAL A 629 -10.68 -18.39 15.89
N GLU A 630 -10.01 -18.73 16.98
CA GLU A 630 -9.25 -17.77 17.81
C GLU A 630 -8.08 -17.14 17.05
N GLU A 631 -7.44 -17.91 16.18
CA GLU A 631 -6.32 -17.41 15.36
C GLU A 631 -6.82 -16.47 14.25
N MET A 632 -7.95 -16.78 13.61
CA MET A 632 -8.57 -15.88 12.62
C MET A 632 -9.00 -14.54 13.23
N ALA A 633 -9.56 -14.56 14.45
CA ALA A 633 -10.04 -13.35 15.12
C ALA A 633 -8.93 -12.32 15.43
N LYS A 634 -7.66 -12.75 15.46
CA LYS A 634 -6.51 -11.87 15.64
C LYS A 634 -5.95 -11.30 14.34
N SER A 635 -6.28 -11.91 13.20
CA SER A 635 -5.76 -11.49 11.91
C SER A 635 -6.58 -10.34 11.33
N ILE A 636 -5.93 -9.20 11.07
CA ILE A 636 -6.56 -8.05 10.42
C ILE A 636 -7.07 -8.45 9.02
N GLU A 637 -6.30 -9.28 8.29
CA GLU A 637 -6.58 -9.74 6.92
C GLU A 637 -7.77 -10.71 6.83
N LEU A 638 -8.21 -11.29 7.95
CA LEU A 638 -9.29 -12.29 8.01
C LEU A 638 -10.53 -11.78 8.76
N SER A 639 -10.60 -10.48 9.07
CA SER A 639 -11.68 -9.90 9.88
C SER A 639 -13.08 -10.09 9.26
N ILE A 640 -13.23 -10.05 7.94
CA ILE A 640 -14.51 -10.33 7.25
C ILE A 640 -14.90 -11.81 7.40
N ALA A 641 -13.96 -12.73 7.14
CA ALA A 641 -14.21 -14.16 7.28
C ALA A 641 -14.54 -14.56 8.72
N SER A 642 -13.83 -13.99 9.71
CA SER A 642 -14.11 -14.22 11.13
C SER A 642 -15.52 -13.75 11.50
N SER A 643 -15.93 -12.56 11.04
CA SER A 643 -17.26 -12.01 11.32
C SER A 643 -18.38 -12.85 10.69
N LEU A 644 -18.15 -13.43 9.51
CA LEU A 644 -19.11 -14.32 8.85
C LEU A 644 -19.30 -15.63 9.61
N LEU A 645 -18.23 -16.18 10.20
CA LEU A 645 -18.30 -17.41 11.00
C LEU A 645 -19.06 -17.21 12.31
N ASP A 646 -18.94 -16.04 12.95
CA ASP A 646 -19.69 -15.72 14.18
C ASP A 646 -21.21 -15.73 13.94
N ALA A 647 -21.67 -15.45 12.72
CA ALA A 647 -23.07 -15.51 12.35
C ALA A 647 -23.58 -16.94 12.08
N LEU A 648 -22.70 -17.95 12.05
CA LEU A 648 -23.00 -19.31 11.58
C LEU A 648 -22.54 -20.40 12.57
N PRO A 649 -23.33 -20.68 13.63
CA PRO A 649 -22.91 -21.56 14.72
C PRO A 649 -22.57 -22.99 14.29
N GLU A 650 -23.23 -23.53 13.25
CA GLU A 650 -22.98 -24.89 12.75
C GLU A 650 -21.55 -25.07 12.23
N VAL A 651 -20.99 -24.07 11.55
CA VAL A 651 -19.61 -24.11 11.04
C VAL A 651 -18.63 -23.84 12.18
N LEU A 652 -19.02 -22.94 13.10
CA LEU A 652 -18.21 -22.56 14.25
C LEU A 652 -17.91 -23.74 15.18
N GLU A 653 -18.88 -24.63 15.42
CA GLU A 653 -18.68 -25.83 16.25
C GLU A 653 -17.62 -26.76 15.63
N ILE A 654 -17.63 -26.93 14.31
CA ILE A 654 -16.65 -27.76 13.60
C ILE A 654 -15.25 -27.16 13.74
N LEU A 655 -15.12 -25.84 13.55
CA LEU A 655 -13.83 -25.14 13.63
C LEU A 655 -13.31 -24.96 15.06
N LYS A 656 -14.12 -25.22 16.08
CA LYS A 656 -13.70 -25.28 17.49
C LYS A 656 -13.38 -26.70 17.97
N SER A 657 -13.78 -27.72 17.23
CA SER A 657 -13.51 -29.12 17.57
C SER A 657 -12.00 -29.37 17.69
N THR A 658 -11.58 -30.00 18.79
CA THR A 658 -10.20 -30.46 19.03
C THR A 658 -9.98 -31.90 18.59
N VAL A 659 -11.02 -32.59 18.14
CA VAL A 659 -11.00 -34.03 17.84
C VAL A 659 -10.56 -34.32 16.40
N THR A 660 -10.66 -33.31 15.51
CA THR A 660 -10.40 -33.48 14.08
C THR A 660 -9.39 -32.45 13.59
N ASP A 661 -8.33 -32.93 12.95
CA ASP A 661 -7.37 -32.08 12.23
C ASP A 661 -8.02 -31.44 11.01
N ILE A 662 -7.91 -30.12 10.88
CA ILE A 662 -8.55 -29.35 9.81
C ILE A 662 -7.51 -28.67 8.92
N THR A 663 -7.69 -28.73 7.61
CA THR A 663 -7.07 -27.78 6.68
C THR A 663 -8.17 -26.83 6.20
N ILE A 664 -8.05 -25.54 6.53
CA ILE A 664 -9.01 -24.53 6.09
C ILE A 664 -8.35 -23.55 5.11
N PHE A 665 -9.03 -23.31 3.99
CA PHE A 665 -8.63 -22.30 3.02
C PHE A 665 -9.45 -21.04 3.24
N VAL A 666 -8.88 -19.99 3.81
CA VAL A 666 -9.65 -18.80 4.23
C VAL A 666 -9.46 -17.67 3.22
N PRO A 667 -10.53 -17.16 2.59
CA PRO A 667 -10.43 -15.98 1.72
C PRO A 667 -10.00 -14.74 2.51
N SER A 668 -9.08 -13.94 1.95
CA SER A 668 -8.69 -12.64 2.53
C SER A 668 -9.82 -11.61 2.45
N ASN A 669 -9.71 -10.49 3.19
CA ASN A 669 -10.68 -9.40 3.08
C ASN A 669 -10.85 -8.89 1.64
N GLU A 670 -9.77 -8.79 0.87
CA GLU A 670 -9.79 -8.37 -0.54
C GLU A 670 -10.59 -9.35 -1.41
N ALA A 671 -10.51 -10.65 -1.12
CA ALA A 671 -11.26 -11.68 -1.83
C ALA A 671 -12.79 -11.52 -1.70
N PHE A 672 -13.27 -10.86 -0.64
CA PHE A 672 -14.69 -10.51 -0.48
C PHE A 672 -15.07 -9.21 -1.21
N THR A 673 -14.12 -8.28 -1.40
CA THR A 673 -14.37 -7.04 -2.14
C THR A 673 -14.50 -7.26 -3.65
N ASP A 674 -13.95 -8.36 -4.17
CA ASP A 674 -14.06 -8.78 -5.57
C ASP A 674 -15.44 -9.36 -5.93
N LEU A 675 -16.33 -9.55 -4.95
CA LEU A 675 -17.71 -9.97 -5.21
C LEU A 675 -18.53 -8.81 -5.80
N THR A 676 -19.21 -9.05 -6.93
CA THR A 676 -20.18 -8.08 -7.45
C THR A 676 -21.30 -7.83 -6.44
N THR A 677 -21.89 -6.63 -6.42
CA THR A 677 -22.98 -6.26 -5.49
C THR A 677 -24.16 -7.22 -5.55
N GLU A 678 -24.48 -7.75 -6.74
CA GLU A 678 -25.53 -8.75 -6.92
C GLU A 678 -25.18 -10.11 -6.28
N SER A 679 -23.93 -10.55 -6.42
CA SER A 679 -23.46 -11.82 -5.82
C SER A 679 -23.39 -11.74 -4.30
N ALA A 680 -22.95 -10.60 -3.77
CA ALA A 680 -22.92 -10.36 -2.33
C ALA A 680 -24.34 -10.35 -1.72
N ASP A 681 -25.30 -9.68 -2.36
CA ASP A 681 -26.69 -9.63 -1.90
C ASP A 681 -27.36 -11.02 -1.89
N VAL A 682 -27.09 -11.86 -2.89
CA VAL A 682 -27.61 -13.24 -2.95
C VAL A 682 -27.00 -14.10 -1.85
N LEU A 683 -25.68 -13.97 -1.60
CA LEU A 683 -24.99 -14.69 -0.54
C LEU A 683 -25.50 -14.29 0.85
N MET A 684 -25.70 -12.99 1.08
CA MET A 684 -26.15 -12.47 2.38
C MET A 684 -27.63 -12.77 2.67
N LYS A 685 -28.46 -12.96 1.63
CA LYS A 685 -29.88 -13.33 1.79
C LYS A 685 -30.11 -14.84 1.94
N ASN A 686 -29.17 -15.68 1.52
CA ASN A 686 -29.31 -17.14 1.55
C ASN A 686 -28.30 -17.79 2.51
N ILE A 687 -28.68 -17.88 3.78
CA ILE A 687 -27.87 -18.45 4.86
C ILE A 687 -27.45 -19.91 4.56
N SER A 688 -28.35 -20.72 3.99
CA SER A 688 -28.04 -22.13 3.67
C SER A 688 -26.96 -22.27 2.58
N LEU A 689 -26.98 -21.37 1.59
CA LEU A 689 -25.94 -21.32 0.57
C LEU A 689 -24.60 -20.88 1.16
N LEU A 690 -24.61 -19.87 2.03
CA LEU A 690 -23.41 -19.39 2.71
C LEU A 690 -22.75 -20.49 3.57
N ILE A 691 -23.55 -21.25 4.34
CA ILE A 691 -23.06 -22.41 5.11
C ILE A 691 -22.40 -23.44 4.18
N THR A 692 -23.02 -23.74 3.05
CA THR A 692 -22.51 -24.72 2.08
C THR A 692 -21.18 -24.27 1.46
N ILE A 693 -21.04 -22.97 1.16
CA ILE A 693 -19.81 -22.38 0.64
C ILE A 693 -18.69 -22.45 1.67
N LEU A 694 -18.95 -22.07 2.92
CA LEU A 694 -17.94 -22.15 3.98
C LEU A 694 -17.49 -23.59 4.25
N LYS A 695 -18.42 -24.55 4.23
CA LYS A 695 -18.08 -25.99 4.27
C LYS A 695 -17.19 -26.43 3.10
N GLY A 696 -17.28 -25.77 1.94
CA GLY A 696 -16.39 -26.02 0.80
C GLY A 696 -14.95 -25.56 0.96
N HIS A 697 -14.67 -24.73 1.97
CA HIS A 697 -13.32 -24.26 2.33
C HIS A 697 -12.66 -25.11 3.42
N ILE A 698 -13.40 -26.04 4.02
CA ILE A 698 -12.96 -26.80 5.20
C ILE A 698 -12.74 -28.25 4.80
N VAL A 699 -11.50 -28.73 4.96
CA VAL A 699 -11.11 -30.13 4.80
C VAL A 699 -10.88 -30.70 6.19
N SER A 700 -11.68 -31.71 6.58
CA SER A 700 -11.56 -32.38 7.88
C SER A 700 -10.76 -33.68 7.79
N GLY A 701 -10.08 -34.04 8.87
CA GLY A 701 -9.31 -35.28 9.02
C GLY A 701 -7.88 -35.19 8.48
N SER A 702 -7.40 -34.00 8.13
CA SER A 702 -6.03 -33.78 7.66
C SER A 702 -5.63 -32.32 7.82
N ALA A 703 -4.56 -32.05 8.58
CA ALA A 703 -3.96 -30.73 8.77
C ALA A 703 -2.67 -30.60 7.95
N LYS A 704 -2.81 -30.27 6.66
CA LYS A 704 -1.68 -30.25 5.72
C LYS A 704 -1.00 -28.91 5.63
N LEU A 705 0.32 -28.94 5.66
CA LEU A 705 1.15 -27.80 5.30
C LEU A 705 1.35 -27.71 3.77
N MET A 706 1.79 -26.53 3.33
CA MET A 706 2.02 -26.17 1.94
C MET A 706 3.09 -27.02 1.25
N ASP A 707 4.09 -27.45 2.01
CA ASP A 707 5.18 -28.34 1.61
C ASP A 707 4.75 -29.81 1.51
N GLU A 708 3.67 -30.20 2.19
CA GLU A 708 3.10 -31.55 2.17
C GLU A 708 2.11 -31.77 1.00
N PHE A 709 1.74 -30.70 0.29
CA PHE A 709 0.95 -30.82 -0.95
C PHE A 709 1.81 -31.37 -2.10
N THR A 710 1.25 -32.35 -2.82
CA THR A 710 1.78 -32.84 -4.10
C THR A 710 1.53 -31.83 -5.23
N ASP A 711 2.15 -32.05 -6.41
CA ASP A 711 1.96 -31.20 -7.61
C ASP A 711 0.47 -31.06 -7.99
N PHE A 712 -0.29 -32.13 -7.79
CA PHE A 712 -1.74 -32.16 -7.88
C PHE A 712 -2.29 -33.07 -6.79
N GLU A 713 -3.20 -32.54 -5.98
CA GLU A 713 -3.85 -33.27 -4.90
C GLU A 713 -5.36 -33.01 -4.90
N SER A 714 -6.16 -34.01 -4.54
CA SER A 714 -7.60 -33.85 -4.28
C SER A 714 -7.90 -34.24 -2.84
N MET A 715 -8.58 -33.35 -2.10
CA MET A 715 -9.01 -33.55 -0.73
C MET A 715 -10.53 -33.43 -0.62
N GLN A 716 -11.13 -34.19 0.30
CA GLN A 716 -12.56 -34.13 0.56
C GLN A 716 -12.85 -32.99 1.52
N ALA A 717 -13.54 -31.95 1.04
CA ALA A 717 -14.06 -30.90 1.91
C ALA A 717 -15.39 -31.33 2.55
N LEU A 718 -15.84 -30.61 3.57
CA LEU A 718 -17.16 -30.82 4.18
C LEU A 718 -18.30 -30.61 3.16
N SER A 719 -18.05 -29.80 2.12
CA SER A 719 -18.90 -29.70 0.94
C SER A 719 -18.06 -29.76 -0.34
N GLY A 720 -18.28 -30.79 -1.16
CA GLY A 720 -17.56 -30.97 -2.43
C GLY A 720 -16.11 -31.44 -2.28
N LYS A 721 -15.32 -31.32 -3.35
CA LYS A 721 -13.89 -31.68 -3.37
C LYS A 721 -13.04 -30.45 -3.61
N VAL A 722 -11.96 -30.35 -2.87
CA VAL A 722 -10.93 -29.32 -3.05
C VAL A 722 -9.75 -29.92 -3.78
N TYR A 723 -9.31 -29.26 -4.84
CA TYR A 723 -8.13 -29.61 -5.63
C TYR A 723 -7.02 -28.61 -5.35
N VAL A 724 -5.86 -29.10 -4.92
CA VAL A 724 -4.67 -28.29 -4.71
C VAL A 724 -3.70 -28.55 -5.84
N ILE A 725 -3.17 -27.49 -6.45
CA ILE A 725 -2.29 -27.54 -7.61
C ILE A 725 -1.05 -26.71 -7.31
N LYS A 726 0.11 -27.35 -7.24
CA LYS A 726 1.40 -26.71 -7.00
C LYS A 726 2.17 -26.61 -8.32
N LYS A 727 2.54 -25.38 -8.69
CA LYS A 727 3.31 -25.08 -9.93
C LYS A 727 4.43 -24.10 -9.60
N SER A 728 5.35 -23.88 -10.53
CA SER A 728 6.50 -22.95 -10.39
C SER A 728 6.14 -21.48 -10.12
N GLY A 729 4.84 -21.12 -10.10
CA GLY A 729 4.33 -19.78 -9.75
C GLY A 729 3.54 -19.71 -8.44
N GLY A 730 3.42 -20.80 -7.68
CA GLY A 730 2.71 -20.85 -6.39
C GLY A 730 1.76 -22.04 -6.25
N VAL A 731 1.00 -22.04 -5.14
CA VAL A 731 -0.05 -23.04 -4.85
C VAL A 731 -1.41 -22.44 -5.17
N PHE A 732 -2.24 -23.21 -5.85
CA PHE A 732 -3.60 -22.84 -6.21
C PHE A 732 -4.57 -23.85 -5.64
N VAL A 733 -5.71 -23.37 -5.19
CA VAL A 733 -6.77 -24.17 -4.57
C VAL A 733 -8.02 -23.97 -5.39
N SER A 734 -8.69 -25.06 -5.75
CA SER A 734 -9.94 -25.01 -6.50
C SER A 734 -11.00 -25.88 -5.87
N ASN A 735 -12.23 -25.37 -5.81
CA ASN A 735 -13.43 -26.14 -5.52
C ASN A 735 -14.45 -25.80 -6.61
N ASN A 736 -15.04 -26.81 -7.24
CA ASN A 736 -16.03 -26.66 -8.32
C ASN A 736 -15.69 -25.64 -9.42
N ASN A 737 -14.49 -25.76 -10.00
CA ASN A 737 -13.96 -24.92 -11.08
C ASN A 737 -13.68 -23.45 -10.73
N VAL A 738 -13.98 -23.01 -9.51
CA VAL A 738 -13.48 -21.73 -8.99
C VAL A 738 -12.11 -21.97 -8.40
N MET A 739 -11.15 -21.09 -8.70
CA MET A 739 -9.76 -21.27 -8.31
C MET A 739 -9.22 -19.99 -7.69
N GLY A 740 -8.71 -20.11 -6.46
CA GLY A 740 -7.95 -19.08 -5.76
C GLY A 740 -6.47 -19.43 -5.71
N ARG A 741 -5.62 -18.41 -5.62
CA ARG A 741 -4.21 -18.53 -5.30
C ARG A 741 -4.03 -18.47 -3.79
N LEU A 742 -3.17 -19.32 -3.27
CA LEU A 742 -2.73 -19.27 -1.88
C LEU A 742 -1.75 -18.10 -1.71
N ILE A 743 -2.11 -17.12 -0.88
CA ILE A 743 -1.33 -15.91 -0.58
C ILE A 743 -0.33 -16.21 0.55
N THR A 744 -0.86 -16.65 1.69
CA THR A 744 -0.12 -16.92 2.92
C THR A 744 -0.55 -18.29 3.44
N GLY A 745 0.40 -19.18 3.71
CA GLY A 745 0.11 -20.54 4.16
C GLY A 745 0.78 -20.90 5.48
N ASN A 746 0.50 -22.11 5.95
CA ASN A 746 1.17 -22.73 7.10
C ASN A 746 0.89 -22.09 8.46
N MET A 747 -0.23 -21.38 8.62
CA MET A 747 -0.65 -20.88 9.93
C MET A 747 -1.19 -22.03 10.76
N ARG A 748 -0.37 -22.54 11.69
CA ARG A 748 -0.73 -23.69 12.53
C ARG A 748 -1.64 -23.27 13.69
N CYS A 749 -2.65 -24.09 13.93
CA CYS A 749 -3.63 -23.98 15.01
C CYS A 749 -3.66 -25.30 15.82
N THR A 750 -4.26 -25.30 17.01
CA THR A 750 -4.37 -26.49 17.88
C THR A 750 -5.17 -27.61 17.24
N ASN A 751 -6.07 -27.29 16.32
CA ASN A 751 -6.95 -28.23 15.63
C ASN A 751 -6.80 -28.21 14.10
N GLY A 752 -5.71 -27.63 13.56
CA GLY A 752 -5.53 -27.58 12.12
C GLY A 752 -4.52 -26.59 11.57
N VAL A 753 -4.67 -26.25 10.30
CA VAL A 753 -3.84 -25.29 9.56
C VAL A 753 -4.74 -24.36 8.75
N ILE A 754 -4.45 -23.06 8.81
CA ILE A 754 -5.06 -22.02 7.99
C ILE A 754 -4.14 -21.72 6.80
N HIS A 755 -4.75 -21.65 5.60
CA HIS A 755 -4.13 -21.14 4.39
C HIS A 755 -4.99 -20.01 3.82
N ILE A 756 -4.43 -18.81 3.70
CA ILE A 756 -5.11 -17.63 3.17
C ILE A 756 -5.10 -17.67 1.65
N ILE A 757 -6.25 -17.46 1.02
CA ILE A 757 -6.43 -17.44 -0.44
C ILE A 757 -6.99 -16.11 -0.93
N ASP A 758 -6.71 -15.75 -2.19
CA ASP A 758 -7.13 -14.48 -2.81
C ASP A 758 -8.55 -14.50 -3.39
N ARG A 759 -9.30 -15.60 -3.21
CA ARG A 759 -10.63 -15.75 -3.82
C ARG A 759 -11.55 -16.63 -2.98
N LEU A 760 -12.82 -16.27 -2.88
CA LEU A 760 -13.87 -17.13 -2.33
C LEU A 760 -14.12 -18.33 -3.27
N LEU A 761 -13.95 -19.56 -2.78
CA LEU A 761 -14.27 -20.78 -3.52
C LEU A 761 -15.80 -20.95 -3.59
N TYR A 762 -16.40 -20.67 -4.74
CA TYR A 762 -17.86 -20.58 -4.93
C TYR A 762 -18.47 -21.85 -5.55
N PHE A 763 -19.67 -22.25 -5.11
CA PHE A 763 -20.40 -23.43 -5.58
C PHE A 763 -21.51 -23.03 -6.57
N PRO A 764 -21.44 -23.41 -7.86
CA PRO A 764 -22.57 -23.30 -8.75
C PRO A 764 -23.52 -24.49 -8.57
N TYR A 765 -24.72 -24.24 -8.06
CA TYR A 765 -25.79 -25.25 -7.94
C TYR A 765 -26.79 -25.19 -9.11
N LYS A 766 -26.49 -24.38 -10.13
CA LYS A 766 -27.35 -24.12 -11.28
C LYS A 766 -26.75 -24.78 -12.51
N THR A 767 -27.58 -25.46 -13.27
CA THR A 767 -27.20 -26.02 -14.57
C THR A 767 -26.84 -24.91 -15.54
N VAL A 768 -26.19 -25.25 -16.66
CA VAL A 768 -25.91 -24.29 -17.74
C VAL A 768 -27.18 -23.55 -18.16
N GLU A 769 -28.31 -24.27 -18.25
CA GLU A 769 -29.61 -23.69 -18.61
C GLU A 769 -30.08 -22.61 -17.61
N VAL A 770 -30.16 -22.95 -16.33
CA VAL A 770 -30.64 -22.03 -15.28
C VAL A 770 -29.70 -20.85 -15.13
N THR A 771 -28.39 -21.10 -15.22
CA THR A 771 -27.36 -20.04 -15.15
C THR A 771 -27.54 -19.05 -16.30
N MET A 772 -27.78 -19.50 -17.53
CA MET A 772 -28.04 -18.60 -18.65
C MET A 772 -29.34 -17.81 -18.52
N GLN A 773 -30.40 -18.45 -18.01
CA GLN A 773 -31.72 -17.81 -17.84
C GLN A 773 -31.66 -16.66 -16.85
N GLU A 774 -30.95 -16.85 -15.73
CA GLU A 774 -30.93 -15.89 -14.62
C GLU A 774 -29.79 -14.86 -14.73
N THR A 775 -28.86 -15.05 -15.65
CA THR A 775 -27.75 -14.11 -15.86
C THR A 775 -28.16 -13.00 -16.83
N PRO A 776 -28.29 -11.73 -16.40
CA PRO A 776 -28.86 -10.67 -17.23
C PRO A 776 -28.10 -10.42 -18.54
N TRP A 777 -26.78 -10.64 -18.56
CA TRP A 777 -25.93 -10.43 -19.74
C TRP A 777 -25.83 -11.65 -20.68
N LEU A 778 -26.57 -12.73 -20.42
CA LEU A 778 -26.73 -13.90 -21.31
C LEU A 778 -28.18 -14.11 -21.77
N SER A 779 -29.11 -13.27 -21.30
CA SER A 779 -30.54 -13.45 -21.46
C SER A 779 -30.99 -13.46 -22.93
N LYS A 780 -30.36 -12.64 -23.79
CA LYS A 780 -30.71 -12.61 -25.23
C LYS A 780 -30.26 -13.87 -25.95
N PHE A 781 -29.09 -14.40 -25.58
CA PHE A 781 -28.60 -15.64 -26.15
C PHE A 781 -29.42 -16.84 -25.66
N TYR A 782 -29.78 -16.86 -24.37
CA TYR A 782 -30.70 -17.87 -23.83
C TYR A 782 -32.03 -17.86 -24.57
N GLY A 783 -32.64 -16.69 -24.79
CA GLY A 783 -33.90 -16.57 -25.53
C GLY A 783 -33.81 -16.99 -27.01
N LEU A 784 -32.61 -17.12 -27.58
CA LEU A 784 -32.39 -17.71 -28.90
C LEU A 784 -32.33 -19.24 -28.79
N MET A 785 -31.49 -19.74 -27.88
CA MET A 785 -31.21 -21.18 -27.69
C MET A 785 -32.39 -21.95 -27.10
N SER A 786 -33.26 -21.31 -26.31
CA SER A 786 -34.45 -21.94 -25.73
C SER A 786 -35.47 -22.41 -26.78
N ASN A 787 -35.37 -21.92 -28.02
CA ASN A 787 -36.18 -22.42 -29.15
C ASN A 787 -35.63 -23.75 -29.72
N VAL A 788 -34.46 -24.21 -29.29
CA VAL A 788 -33.86 -25.48 -29.68
C VAL A 788 -34.17 -26.52 -28.61
N VAL A 789 -35.06 -27.46 -28.92
CA VAL A 789 -35.48 -28.53 -27.99
C VAL A 789 -34.27 -29.32 -27.46
N GLU A 790 -33.30 -29.62 -28.33
CA GLU A 790 -32.08 -30.34 -27.96
C GLU A 790 -31.25 -29.58 -26.92
N PHE A 791 -31.11 -28.25 -27.03
CA PHE A 791 -30.44 -27.41 -26.04
C PHE A 791 -31.12 -27.52 -24.67
N VAL A 792 -32.43 -27.28 -24.60
CA VAL A 792 -33.19 -27.35 -23.34
C VAL A 792 -33.08 -28.75 -22.71
N THR A 793 -33.15 -29.81 -23.51
CA THR A 793 -33.08 -31.19 -23.01
C THR A 793 -31.70 -31.58 -22.46
N LEU A 794 -30.63 -30.98 -22.95
CA LEU A 794 -29.25 -31.32 -22.58
C LEU A 794 -28.68 -30.34 -21.55
N ALA A 795 -28.90 -29.04 -21.72
CA ALA A 795 -28.33 -27.98 -20.90
C ALA A 795 -28.81 -28.03 -19.44
N GLY A 796 -30.02 -28.55 -19.19
CA GLY A 796 -30.59 -28.76 -17.87
C GLY A 796 -30.27 -30.12 -17.22
N ARG A 797 -29.56 -31.04 -17.90
CA ARG A 797 -29.27 -32.38 -17.35
C ARG A 797 -27.97 -32.40 -16.55
N GLU A 798 -28.07 -32.75 -15.27
CA GLU A 798 -26.92 -32.89 -14.35
C GLU A 798 -25.91 -33.97 -14.77
N ALA A 799 -26.35 -35.04 -15.43
CA ALA A 799 -25.49 -36.15 -15.82
C ALA A 799 -24.53 -35.83 -16.99
N ILE A 800 -24.72 -34.70 -17.69
CA ILE A 800 -23.98 -34.35 -18.90
C ILE A 800 -23.02 -33.23 -18.57
N GLN A 801 -21.72 -33.51 -18.67
CA GLN A 801 -20.65 -32.52 -18.54
C GLN A 801 -20.52 -31.75 -19.86
N GLN A 802 -20.60 -30.43 -19.83
CA GLN A 802 -20.74 -29.62 -21.06
C GLN A 802 -19.94 -28.32 -21.01
N THR A 803 -19.65 -27.80 -22.21
CA THR A 803 -19.06 -26.47 -22.39
C THR A 803 -19.94 -25.67 -23.34
N LEU A 804 -20.24 -24.44 -22.95
CA LEU A 804 -20.97 -23.49 -23.78
C LEU A 804 -20.11 -22.26 -24.05
N PHE A 805 -20.03 -21.84 -25.31
CA PHE A 805 -19.54 -20.53 -25.68
C PHE A 805 -20.73 -19.63 -25.95
N ALA A 806 -20.98 -18.65 -25.09
CA ALA A 806 -22.13 -17.75 -25.18
C ALA A 806 -21.69 -16.35 -25.64
N PRO A 807 -22.23 -15.82 -26.74
CA PRO A 807 -22.06 -14.42 -27.10
C PRO A 807 -22.59 -13.50 -26.01
N SER A 808 -21.88 -12.40 -25.72
CA SER A 808 -22.37 -11.40 -24.76
C SER A 808 -23.64 -10.69 -25.25
N ASP A 809 -24.56 -10.35 -24.35
CA ASP A 809 -25.76 -9.57 -24.71
C ASP A 809 -25.44 -8.17 -25.27
N ASN A 810 -24.27 -7.63 -24.92
CA ASN A 810 -23.73 -6.39 -25.50
C ASN A 810 -23.37 -6.57 -26.98
N PHE A 811 -22.71 -7.67 -27.33
CA PHE A 811 -22.46 -8.02 -28.73
C PHE A 811 -23.78 -8.21 -29.49
N LEU A 812 -24.69 -9.01 -28.92
CA LEU A 812 -25.98 -9.34 -29.56
C LEU A 812 -26.87 -8.10 -29.76
N ALA A 813 -26.74 -7.07 -28.92
CA ALA A 813 -27.42 -5.79 -29.12
C ALA A 813 -27.05 -5.10 -30.44
N ASN A 814 -25.83 -5.33 -30.93
CA ASN A 814 -25.29 -4.67 -32.12
C ASN A 814 -25.60 -5.43 -33.43
N VAL A 815 -26.21 -6.62 -33.35
CA VAL A 815 -26.51 -7.47 -34.52
C VAL A 815 -27.98 -7.93 -34.59
N PRO A 816 -28.99 -7.04 -34.43
CA PRO A 816 -30.39 -7.44 -34.32
C PRO A 816 -30.95 -8.10 -35.59
N SER A 817 -30.52 -7.68 -36.78
CA SER A 817 -30.96 -8.21 -38.08
C SER A 817 -30.52 -9.67 -38.26
N ILE A 818 -29.29 -9.99 -37.83
CA ILE A 818 -28.75 -11.35 -37.86
C ILE A 818 -29.55 -12.24 -36.91
N LEU A 819 -29.87 -11.75 -35.70
CA LEU A 819 -30.68 -12.51 -34.75
C LEU A 819 -32.09 -12.81 -35.27
N GLN A 820 -32.72 -11.88 -35.98
CA GLN A 820 -34.00 -12.13 -36.64
C GLN A 820 -33.89 -13.21 -37.72
N THR A 821 -32.80 -13.18 -38.51
CA THR A 821 -32.53 -14.18 -39.56
C THR A 821 -32.37 -15.56 -38.95
N ILE A 822 -31.53 -15.69 -37.92
CA ILE A 822 -31.30 -16.96 -37.20
C ILE A 822 -32.62 -17.47 -36.60
N LYS A 823 -33.42 -16.59 -35.97
CA LYS A 823 -34.72 -16.97 -35.38
C LYS A 823 -35.73 -17.48 -36.40
N ARG A 824 -35.76 -16.93 -37.62
CA ARG A 824 -36.70 -17.32 -38.68
C ARG A 824 -36.29 -18.61 -39.41
N ARG A 825 -35.03 -19.03 -39.28
CA ARG A 825 -34.40 -20.11 -40.06
C ARG A 825 -33.99 -21.27 -39.13
N PRO A 826 -34.81 -22.35 -39.02
CA PRO A 826 -34.52 -23.46 -38.11
C PRO A 826 -33.19 -24.17 -38.38
N ASP A 827 -32.78 -24.25 -39.65
CA ASP A 827 -31.53 -24.83 -40.09
C ASP A 827 -30.31 -24.03 -39.59
N ILE A 828 -30.36 -22.70 -39.70
CA ILE A 828 -29.31 -21.80 -39.21
C ILE A 828 -29.28 -21.77 -37.67
N LEU A 829 -30.44 -21.77 -37.02
CA LEU A 829 -30.53 -21.82 -35.56
C LEU A 829 -29.86 -23.09 -35.02
N MET A 830 -30.11 -24.23 -35.67
CA MET A 830 -29.50 -25.51 -35.28
C MET A 830 -27.98 -25.53 -35.52
N GLU A 831 -27.51 -24.95 -36.62
CA GLU A 831 -26.07 -24.80 -36.89
C GLU A 831 -25.39 -23.87 -35.86
N THR A 832 -26.08 -22.80 -35.47
CA THR A 832 -25.63 -21.88 -34.41
C THR A 832 -25.51 -22.61 -33.09
N PHE A 833 -26.53 -23.39 -32.70
CA PHE A 833 -26.48 -24.22 -31.50
C PHE A 833 -25.28 -25.19 -31.52
N ARG A 834 -25.12 -25.99 -32.58
CA ARG A 834 -24.01 -26.97 -32.70
C ARG A 834 -22.62 -26.35 -32.67
N SER A 835 -22.50 -25.08 -33.06
CA SER A 835 -21.24 -24.35 -33.07
C SER A 835 -20.88 -23.73 -31.72
N HIS A 836 -21.87 -23.51 -30.84
CA HIS A 836 -21.68 -22.88 -29.52
C HIS A 836 -21.79 -23.87 -28.37
N TYR A 837 -22.47 -24.99 -28.56
CA TYR A 837 -22.79 -25.98 -27.54
C TYR A 837 -22.03 -27.28 -27.74
N PHE A 838 -21.30 -27.69 -26.70
CA PHE A 838 -20.41 -28.85 -26.72
C PHE A 838 -20.83 -29.82 -25.61
N PRO A 839 -21.75 -30.76 -25.90
CA PRO A 839 -22.11 -31.80 -24.95
C PRO A 839 -20.95 -32.78 -24.76
N ASP A 840 -20.86 -33.36 -23.57
CA ASP A 840 -19.86 -34.36 -23.16
C ASP A 840 -18.40 -33.87 -23.15
N VAL A 841 -18.19 -32.55 -23.26
CA VAL A 841 -16.88 -31.90 -23.20
C VAL A 841 -16.89 -30.87 -22.08
N ASN A 842 -16.09 -31.07 -21.03
CA ASN A 842 -15.85 -30.06 -20.00
C ASN A 842 -14.43 -29.49 -20.13
N LEU A 843 -14.34 -28.27 -20.64
CA LEU A 843 -13.10 -27.51 -20.77
C LEU A 843 -12.77 -26.78 -19.47
N GLY A 844 -12.65 -27.49 -18.35
CA GLY A 844 -12.34 -26.92 -17.03
C GLY A 844 -10.95 -26.26 -16.92
N SER A 845 -10.67 -25.66 -15.76
CA SER A 845 -9.54 -24.74 -15.46
C SER A 845 -8.11 -25.23 -15.75
N LYS A 846 -7.91 -26.50 -16.12
CA LYS A 846 -6.64 -27.06 -16.60
C LYS A 846 -6.22 -26.43 -17.95
N LEU A 847 -7.19 -26.00 -18.75
CA LEU A 847 -6.96 -25.59 -20.13
C LEU A 847 -6.17 -24.28 -20.28
N LEU A 848 -6.56 -23.24 -19.55
CA LEU A 848 -5.95 -21.89 -19.68
C LEU A 848 -4.56 -21.80 -19.06
N LYS A 849 -4.23 -22.73 -18.15
CA LYS A 849 -2.96 -22.75 -17.43
C LYS A 849 -1.82 -23.43 -18.18
N ASP A 850 -2.13 -24.40 -19.06
CA ASP A 850 -1.12 -25.23 -19.73
C ASP A 850 -0.90 -24.85 -21.20
N ILE A 851 -1.65 -23.86 -21.73
CA ILE A 851 -1.43 -23.31 -23.07
C ILE A 851 -0.23 -22.35 -23.03
N ASN A 852 0.94 -22.88 -23.38
CA ASN A 852 2.09 -22.06 -23.76
C ASN A 852 1.76 -21.25 -25.03
N LEU A 853 2.53 -20.19 -25.32
CA LEU A 853 2.38 -19.38 -26.55
C LEU A 853 2.48 -20.19 -27.86
N LEU A 854 2.92 -21.46 -27.78
CA LEU A 854 3.15 -22.35 -28.92
C LEU A 854 2.17 -23.54 -29.00
N ASP A 855 1.39 -23.83 -27.96
CA ASP A 855 0.53 -25.02 -27.89
C ASP A 855 -0.93 -24.66 -28.20
N ASN A 856 -1.52 -25.29 -29.23
CA ASN A 856 -2.94 -25.16 -29.54
C ASN A 856 -3.71 -26.30 -28.87
N TYR A 857 -4.73 -26.00 -28.07
CA TYR A 857 -5.59 -27.04 -27.51
C TYR A 857 -6.73 -27.35 -28.47
N ARG A 858 -6.75 -28.55 -29.05
CA ARG A 858 -7.74 -28.98 -30.05
C ARG A 858 -8.62 -30.10 -29.52
N VAL A 859 -9.94 -29.90 -29.51
CA VAL A 859 -10.93 -30.93 -29.19
C VAL A 859 -11.99 -30.99 -30.29
N THR A 860 -12.47 -32.19 -30.58
CA THR A 860 -13.56 -32.41 -31.54
C THR A 860 -14.77 -32.90 -30.75
N SER A 861 -15.92 -32.27 -30.96
CA SER A 861 -17.18 -32.69 -30.32
C SER A 861 -17.84 -33.86 -31.04
N THR A 862 -18.91 -34.39 -30.46
CA THR A 862 -19.82 -35.37 -31.09
C THR A 862 -20.44 -34.85 -32.40
N TYR A 863 -20.50 -33.54 -32.61
CA TYR A 863 -20.97 -32.92 -33.85
C TYR A 863 -19.84 -32.70 -34.88
N ASN A 864 -18.66 -33.30 -34.69
CA ASN A 864 -17.45 -33.09 -35.52
C ASN A 864 -16.99 -31.63 -35.61
N VAL A 865 -17.42 -30.78 -34.67
CA VAL A 865 -16.96 -29.39 -34.59
C VAL A 865 -15.61 -29.39 -33.88
N THR A 866 -14.59 -28.92 -34.59
CA THR A 866 -13.27 -28.73 -34.00
C THR A 866 -13.24 -27.39 -33.28
N PHE A 867 -12.78 -27.43 -32.05
CA PHE A 867 -12.55 -26.29 -31.21
C PHE A 867 -11.05 -26.15 -30.92
N THR A 868 -10.49 -24.96 -31.11
CA THR A 868 -9.10 -24.66 -30.81
C THR A 868 -8.97 -23.42 -29.92
N ILE A 869 -8.34 -23.53 -28.76
CA ILE A 869 -7.91 -22.37 -27.95
C ILE A 869 -6.42 -22.13 -28.14
N ARG A 870 -6.06 -20.86 -28.29
CA ARG A 870 -4.67 -20.37 -28.31
C ARG A 870 -4.56 -18.98 -27.69
N ARG A 871 -3.36 -18.61 -27.23
CA ARG A 871 -3.08 -17.22 -26.83
C ARG A 871 -3.02 -16.31 -28.05
N ASN A 872 -3.52 -15.09 -27.93
CA ASN A 872 -3.40 -14.07 -28.97
C ASN A 872 -1.92 -13.64 -29.08
N PRO A 873 -1.21 -13.91 -30.20
CA PRO A 873 0.18 -13.52 -30.34
C PRO A 873 0.37 -12.00 -30.50
N GLU A 874 -0.69 -11.25 -30.81
CA GLU A 874 -0.64 -9.80 -31.04
C GLU A 874 -1.01 -8.96 -29.80
N SER A 875 -1.42 -9.59 -28.69
CA SER A 875 -1.78 -8.87 -27.46
C SER A 875 -0.59 -8.64 -26.53
N ILE A 876 -0.50 -7.42 -25.98
CA ILE A 876 0.51 -7.01 -25.00
C ILE A 876 0.14 -7.54 -23.59
N ILE A 877 -1.12 -7.94 -23.38
CA ILE A 877 -1.64 -8.47 -22.12
C ILE A 877 -1.56 -9.99 -22.16
N LYS A 878 -0.96 -10.61 -21.13
CA LYS A 878 -0.66 -12.06 -21.05
C LYS A 878 -1.87 -13.01 -21.00
N GLU A 879 -3.10 -12.50 -21.20
CA GLU A 879 -4.35 -13.20 -20.93
C GLU A 879 -5.37 -13.16 -22.07
N ASP A 880 -5.05 -12.53 -23.21
CA ASP A 880 -5.97 -12.53 -24.34
C ASP A 880 -5.98 -13.91 -25.03
N VAL A 881 -7.12 -14.58 -24.90
CA VAL A 881 -7.35 -15.93 -25.43
C VAL A 881 -8.19 -15.82 -26.70
N VAL A 882 -7.73 -16.47 -27.76
CA VAL A 882 -8.46 -16.59 -29.02
C VAL A 882 -9.13 -17.96 -29.06
N VAL A 883 -10.44 -17.94 -29.32
CA VAL A 883 -11.26 -19.12 -29.58
C VAL A 883 -11.45 -19.25 -31.09
N ASP A 884 -11.11 -20.42 -31.64
CA ASP A 884 -11.34 -20.78 -33.05
C ASP A 884 -12.24 -22.02 -33.13
N VAL A 885 -13.31 -21.92 -33.91
CA VAL A 885 -14.31 -22.98 -34.08
C VAL A 885 -14.65 -23.09 -35.55
N GLY A 886 -14.45 -24.27 -36.13
CA GLY A 886 -14.75 -24.45 -37.55
C GLY A 886 -14.47 -25.83 -38.11
N TYR A 887 -15.03 -26.03 -39.30
CA TYR A 887 -14.63 -27.08 -40.24
C TYR A 887 -13.18 -26.84 -40.71
N PRO A 888 -12.42 -27.89 -41.08
CA PRO A 888 -11.05 -27.71 -41.56
C PRO A 888 -11.00 -26.65 -42.68
N ASN A 889 -10.25 -25.57 -42.42
CA ASN A 889 -9.96 -24.40 -43.28
C ASN A 889 -10.79 -23.11 -43.08
N LEU A 890 -11.68 -23.02 -42.08
CA LEU A 890 -12.24 -21.74 -41.63
C LEU A 890 -11.69 -21.38 -40.25
N LYS A 891 -10.98 -20.26 -40.14
CA LYS A 891 -10.49 -19.74 -38.85
C LYS A 891 -11.21 -18.45 -38.50
N GLN A 892 -11.97 -18.45 -37.41
CA GLN A 892 -12.60 -17.23 -36.87
C GLN A 892 -11.93 -16.90 -35.53
N ASN A 893 -11.24 -15.77 -35.46
CA ASN A 893 -10.62 -15.33 -34.21
C ASN A 893 -11.66 -14.56 -33.38
N MET A 894 -12.05 -15.11 -32.22
CA MET A 894 -12.96 -14.42 -31.30
C MET A 894 -12.29 -14.15 -29.95
N SER A 895 -12.53 -12.96 -29.42
CA SER A 895 -12.06 -12.56 -28.09
C SER A 895 -12.96 -13.12 -27.00
N LEU A 896 -12.34 -13.67 -25.96
CA LEU A 896 -13.01 -14.11 -24.73
C LEU A 896 -13.25 -12.91 -23.81
N VAL A 897 -14.50 -12.72 -23.38
CA VAL A 897 -14.93 -11.64 -22.45
C VAL A 897 -14.85 -12.10 -21.01
N ILE A 898 -15.34 -13.31 -20.73
CA ILE A 898 -15.34 -13.91 -19.40
C ILE A 898 -14.78 -15.33 -19.52
N SER A 899 -13.77 -15.62 -18.69
CA SER A 899 -12.98 -16.85 -18.74
C SER A 899 -13.65 -18.08 -18.11
N GLY A 900 -14.98 -18.20 -18.23
CA GLY A 900 -15.74 -19.34 -17.73
C GLY A 900 -16.58 -19.03 -16.49
N VAL A 901 -17.89 -19.22 -16.59
CA VAL A 901 -18.87 -19.24 -15.49
C VAL A 901 -19.15 -20.70 -15.17
N ALA A 902 -18.73 -21.15 -13.99
CA ALA A 902 -18.93 -22.52 -13.57
C ALA A 902 -20.42 -22.81 -13.33
N CYS A 903 -20.89 -23.97 -13.78
CA CYS A 903 -22.26 -24.48 -13.63
C CYS A 903 -22.21 -25.88 -12.98
N SER A 904 -23.31 -26.36 -12.41
CA SER A 904 -23.37 -27.70 -11.77
C SER A 904 -23.02 -28.84 -12.74
N ASN A 905 -23.37 -28.66 -14.02
CA ASN A 905 -23.16 -29.64 -15.08
C ASN A 905 -22.21 -29.14 -16.20
N GLY A 906 -21.43 -28.09 -15.97
CA GLY A 906 -20.52 -27.60 -17.02
C GLY A 906 -19.91 -26.23 -16.80
N ILE A 907 -19.53 -25.57 -17.89
CA ILE A 907 -18.92 -24.23 -17.87
C ILE A 907 -19.38 -23.38 -19.05
N ILE A 908 -19.61 -22.08 -18.82
CA ILE A 908 -20.01 -21.10 -19.84
C ILE A 908 -18.89 -20.09 -20.07
N TYR A 909 -18.32 -20.05 -21.27
CA TYR A 909 -17.36 -19.04 -21.71
C TYR A 909 -18.09 -17.91 -22.45
N VAL A 910 -17.81 -16.65 -22.12
CA VAL A 910 -18.48 -15.51 -22.80
C VAL A 910 -17.58 -14.94 -23.88
N ILE A 911 -18.10 -14.75 -25.11
CA ILE A 911 -17.34 -14.37 -26.31
C ILE A 911 -17.89 -13.11 -27.00
N GLN A 912 -17.04 -12.38 -27.73
CA GLN A 912 -17.43 -11.25 -28.59
C GLN A 912 -17.70 -11.69 -30.04
N GLY A 913 -18.74 -12.50 -30.27
CA GLY A 913 -19.16 -12.88 -31.62
C GLY A 913 -20.05 -14.12 -31.66
N LEU A 914 -20.48 -14.53 -32.86
CA LEU A 914 -21.16 -15.81 -33.10
C LEU A 914 -20.20 -16.76 -33.82
N LEU A 915 -19.97 -17.93 -33.23
CA LEU A 915 -19.15 -18.99 -33.79
C LEU A 915 -19.78 -19.57 -35.04
N ASN A 916 -18.94 -19.75 -36.07
CA ASN A 916 -19.29 -20.33 -37.38
C ASN A 916 -20.46 -19.60 -38.09
N TYR A 917 -20.72 -18.34 -37.74
CA TYR A 917 -21.68 -17.50 -38.44
C TYR A 917 -20.98 -16.28 -39.06
N PRO A 918 -20.89 -16.17 -40.40
CA PRO A 918 -20.27 -15.03 -41.05
C PRO A 918 -21.11 -13.76 -40.86
N MET A 919 -20.47 -12.67 -40.44
CA MET A 919 -21.13 -11.38 -40.17
C MET A 919 -21.36 -10.53 -41.42
N ASN A 920 -20.66 -10.83 -42.53
CA ASN A 920 -20.73 -10.06 -43.76
C ASN A 920 -21.62 -10.75 -44.79
N THR A 921 -22.32 -9.97 -45.60
CA THR A 921 -23.01 -10.45 -46.80
C THR A 921 -22.01 -10.86 -47.89
N LEU A 922 -22.46 -11.62 -48.89
CA LEU A 922 -21.68 -12.04 -50.05
C LEU A 922 -21.03 -10.83 -50.73
N LEU A 923 -21.81 -9.75 -50.90
CA LEU A 923 -21.31 -8.51 -51.48
C LEU A 923 -20.17 -7.90 -50.65
N ALA A 924 -20.36 -7.81 -49.33
CA ALA A 924 -19.35 -7.27 -48.43
C ALA A 924 -18.08 -8.13 -48.39
N GLU A 925 -18.20 -9.46 -48.47
CA GLU A 925 -17.07 -10.37 -48.50
C GLU A 925 -16.31 -10.30 -49.85
N ILE A 926 -17.02 -10.20 -50.97
CA ILE A 926 -16.42 -9.93 -52.30
C ILE A 926 -15.62 -8.62 -52.27
N TYR A 927 -16.19 -7.55 -51.73
CA TYR A 927 -15.49 -6.27 -51.64
C TYR A 927 -14.37 -6.28 -50.59
N ARG A 928 -14.34 -7.20 -49.63
CA ARG A 928 -13.21 -7.33 -48.70
C ARG A 928 -11.97 -7.90 -49.40
N GLU A 929 -12.18 -8.80 -50.36
CA GLU A 929 -11.11 -9.42 -51.13
C GLU A 929 -10.61 -8.50 -52.25
N LYS A 930 -9.41 -7.92 -52.07
CA LYS A 930 -8.83 -6.94 -53.01
C LYS A 930 -8.72 -7.45 -54.45
N ASN A 931 -8.58 -8.76 -54.64
CA ASN A 931 -8.36 -9.40 -55.94
C ASN A 931 -9.66 -9.91 -56.60
N LEU A 932 -10.84 -9.63 -56.04
CA LEU A 932 -12.12 -10.02 -56.66
C LEU A 932 -12.93 -8.81 -57.13
N ARG A 933 -12.57 -7.59 -56.71
CA ARG A 933 -13.42 -6.40 -56.82
C ARG A 933 -13.71 -6.04 -58.27
N ILE A 934 -12.70 -6.01 -59.13
CA ILE A 934 -12.81 -5.51 -60.50
C ILE A 934 -13.57 -6.51 -61.36
N ALA A 935 -13.23 -7.79 -61.27
CA ALA A 935 -13.89 -8.84 -62.04
C ALA A 935 -15.35 -9.04 -61.60
N MET A 936 -15.63 -8.97 -60.29
CA MET A 936 -17.00 -9.08 -59.78
C MET A 936 -17.85 -7.85 -60.13
N ASP A 937 -17.30 -6.64 -60.11
CA ASP A 937 -18.00 -5.44 -60.58
C ASP A 937 -18.42 -5.55 -62.05
N GLN A 938 -17.54 -6.11 -62.89
CA GLN A 938 -17.85 -6.33 -64.31
C GLN A 938 -18.92 -7.41 -64.50
N LEU A 939 -18.86 -8.51 -63.74
CA LEU A 939 -19.87 -9.56 -63.79
C LEU A 939 -21.25 -9.10 -63.32
N LEU A 940 -21.31 -8.33 -62.22
CA LEU A 940 -22.57 -7.80 -61.70
C LEU A 940 -23.22 -6.80 -62.65
N LYS A 941 -22.43 -6.03 -63.42
CA LYS A 941 -22.94 -5.12 -64.47
C LYS A 941 -23.54 -5.83 -65.68
N LEU A 942 -23.24 -7.11 -65.88
CA LEU A 942 -23.80 -7.92 -66.97
C LEU A 942 -25.19 -8.49 -66.60
N ALA A 943 -25.69 -8.25 -65.38
CA ALA A 943 -26.99 -8.76 -64.94
C ALA A 943 -28.17 -8.02 -65.59
N PRO A 944 -29.10 -8.73 -66.28
CA PRO A 944 -30.29 -8.10 -66.83
C PRO A 944 -31.21 -7.60 -65.69
N GLU A 945 -31.87 -6.46 -65.90
CA GLU A 945 -32.73 -5.80 -64.89
C GLU A 945 -33.83 -6.71 -64.30
N ASN A 946 -34.25 -7.74 -65.05
CA ASN A 946 -35.29 -8.69 -64.64
C ASN A 946 -34.79 -9.85 -63.75
N ARG A 947 -33.50 -9.90 -63.39
CA ARG A 947 -32.94 -10.92 -62.49
C ARG A 947 -32.25 -10.22 -61.31
N SER A 948 -32.97 -10.06 -60.19
CA SER A 948 -32.44 -9.42 -58.99
C SER A 948 -31.39 -10.31 -58.33
N ILE A 949 -30.11 -10.05 -58.60
CA ILE A 949 -28.99 -10.64 -57.84
C ILE A 949 -28.65 -9.67 -56.72
N ASP A 950 -29.43 -9.72 -55.63
CA ASP A 950 -29.13 -8.95 -54.43
C ASP A 950 -28.19 -9.75 -53.52
N LEU A 951 -26.89 -9.60 -53.76
CA LEU A 951 -25.86 -10.21 -52.90
C LEU A 951 -25.78 -9.58 -51.50
N ASN A 952 -26.58 -8.56 -51.21
CA ASN A 952 -26.68 -7.93 -49.91
C ASN A 952 -27.97 -8.34 -49.15
N SER A 953 -28.89 -9.04 -49.82
CA SER A 953 -30.12 -9.58 -49.22
C SER A 953 -29.81 -10.64 -48.18
N SER A 954 -30.43 -10.56 -46.99
CA SER A 954 -30.31 -11.60 -45.96
C SER A 954 -31.17 -12.83 -46.22
N ASP A 955 -32.14 -12.73 -47.14
CA ASP A 955 -33.13 -13.76 -47.40
C ASP A 955 -32.74 -14.65 -48.57
N ASP A 956 -31.99 -14.11 -49.54
CA ASP A 956 -31.54 -14.84 -50.72
C ASP A 956 -30.22 -15.58 -50.44
N ILE A 957 -30.15 -16.87 -50.81
CA ILE A 957 -28.95 -17.68 -50.64
C ILE A 957 -28.26 -17.84 -51.98
N PHE A 958 -26.95 -17.55 -52.07
CA PHE A 958 -26.18 -17.84 -53.27
C PHE A 958 -24.92 -18.69 -53.04
N THR A 959 -24.55 -19.49 -54.05
CA THR A 959 -23.18 -19.95 -54.28
C THR A 959 -22.57 -19.13 -55.41
N VAL A 960 -21.47 -18.43 -55.13
CA VAL A 960 -20.80 -17.53 -56.07
C VAL A 960 -19.47 -18.13 -56.51
N PHE A 961 -19.28 -18.35 -57.80
CA PHE A 961 -17.97 -18.62 -58.39
C PHE A 961 -17.35 -17.30 -58.84
N ALA A 962 -16.51 -16.72 -57.99
CA ALA A 962 -15.95 -15.40 -58.19
C ALA A 962 -14.58 -15.46 -58.90
N PRO A 963 -14.45 -14.96 -60.14
CA PRO A 963 -13.15 -14.88 -60.79
C PRO A 963 -12.26 -13.83 -60.13
N VAL A 964 -10.96 -14.09 -60.09
CA VAL A 964 -9.96 -13.08 -59.69
C VAL A 964 -9.83 -11.98 -60.73
N ASP A 965 -9.39 -10.79 -60.32
CA ASP A 965 -9.19 -9.63 -61.19
C ASP A 965 -8.22 -9.92 -62.34
N GLN A 966 -7.21 -10.77 -62.12
CA GLN A 966 -6.29 -11.24 -63.15
C GLN A 966 -6.99 -12.04 -64.25
N ALA A 967 -8.15 -12.66 -63.98
CA ALA A 967 -8.94 -13.40 -64.97
C ALA A 967 -9.34 -12.52 -66.17
N LEU A 968 -9.50 -11.22 -65.96
CA LEU A 968 -9.82 -10.25 -67.02
C LEU A 968 -8.69 -10.08 -68.04
N GLN A 969 -7.43 -10.34 -67.66
CA GLN A 969 -6.27 -10.22 -68.54
C GLN A 969 -6.16 -11.39 -69.53
N PHE A 970 -6.81 -12.52 -69.20
CA PHE A 970 -6.84 -13.71 -70.05
C PHE A 970 -7.98 -13.68 -71.08
N LEU A 971 -8.82 -12.65 -71.08
CA LEU A 971 -9.78 -12.39 -72.15
C LEU A 971 -9.08 -11.78 -73.36
N SER A 972 -9.32 -12.30 -74.55
CA SER A 972 -8.76 -11.70 -75.77
C SER A 972 -9.42 -10.35 -76.06
N PHE A 973 -8.76 -9.49 -76.84
CA PHE A 973 -9.34 -8.21 -77.30
C PHE A 973 -10.71 -8.41 -77.98
N LYS A 974 -10.90 -9.54 -78.68
CA LYS A 974 -12.17 -9.92 -79.31
C LYS A 974 -13.25 -10.25 -78.27
N ASP A 975 -12.90 -10.97 -77.20
CA ASP A 975 -13.82 -11.32 -76.12
C ASP A 975 -14.29 -10.07 -75.36
N ILE A 976 -13.38 -9.12 -75.11
CA ILE A 976 -13.69 -7.84 -74.44
C ILE A 976 -14.63 -6.97 -75.31
N CYS A 977 -14.39 -6.91 -76.63
CA CYS A 977 -15.25 -6.16 -77.55
C CYS A 977 -16.64 -6.80 -77.67
N TYR A 978 -16.71 -8.13 -77.67
CA TYR A 978 -17.97 -8.88 -77.71
C TYR A 978 -18.81 -8.65 -76.44
N LEU A 979 -18.18 -8.76 -75.26
CA LEU A 979 -18.84 -8.53 -73.96
C LEU A 979 -19.39 -7.09 -73.80
N LYS A 980 -18.76 -6.10 -74.45
CA LYS A 980 -19.21 -4.70 -74.37
C LYS A 980 -20.34 -4.33 -75.31
N ASN A 981 -20.41 -4.95 -76.50
CA ASN A 981 -21.23 -4.41 -77.60
C ASN A 981 -22.25 -5.39 -78.20
N ASN A 982 -22.16 -6.71 -77.96
CA ASN A 982 -22.96 -7.71 -78.69
C ASN A 982 -23.34 -8.93 -77.81
N VAL A 983 -23.89 -8.72 -76.62
CA VAL A 983 -24.37 -9.82 -75.77
C VAL A 983 -25.90 -9.87 -75.77
N SER A 984 -26.49 -10.98 -76.22
CA SER A 984 -27.94 -11.21 -76.12
C SER A 984 -28.35 -11.47 -74.66
N ALA A 985 -29.61 -11.20 -74.31
CA ALA A 985 -30.15 -11.46 -72.98
C ALA A 985 -30.01 -12.94 -72.55
N GLU A 986 -30.17 -13.88 -73.48
CA GLU A 986 -29.97 -15.32 -73.24
C GLU A 986 -28.51 -15.64 -72.90
N MET A 987 -27.55 -15.03 -73.61
CA MET A 987 -26.13 -15.25 -73.37
C MET A 987 -25.67 -14.63 -72.03
N MET A 988 -26.17 -13.44 -71.68
CA MET A 988 -25.94 -12.83 -70.36
C MET A 988 -26.45 -13.72 -69.23
N ASN A 989 -27.67 -14.25 -69.38
CA ASN A 989 -28.26 -15.18 -68.41
C ASN A 989 -27.46 -16.47 -68.25
N SER A 990 -26.85 -16.96 -69.33
CA SER A 990 -25.99 -18.15 -69.33
C SER A 990 -24.67 -17.91 -68.58
N ILE A 991 -24.03 -16.74 -68.78
CA ILE A 991 -22.80 -16.37 -68.07
C ILE A 991 -23.05 -16.22 -66.58
N ILE A 992 -24.15 -15.54 -66.22
CA ILE A 992 -24.52 -15.29 -64.83
C ILE A 992 -24.92 -16.57 -64.12
N GLY A 993 -25.70 -17.45 -64.75
CA GLY A 993 -26.09 -18.73 -64.17
C GLY A 993 -24.88 -19.64 -63.88
N ARG A 994 -23.77 -19.47 -64.60
CA ARG A 994 -22.53 -20.20 -64.29
C ARG A 994 -21.77 -19.65 -63.09
N HIS A 995 -21.92 -18.37 -62.74
CA HIS A 995 -21.19 -17.74 -61.64
C HIS A 995 -22.04 -17.52 -60.39
N PHE A 996 -23.37 -17.44 -60.50
CA PHE A 996 -24.30 -17.22 -59.40
C PHE A 996 -25.37 -18.31 -59.36
N ILE A 997 -25.25 -19.20 -58.38
CA ILE A 997 -26.25 -20.23 -58.10
C ILE A 997 -27.17 -19.71 -57.00
N HIS A 998 -28.47 -19.61 -57.26
CA HIS A 998 -29.45 -19.20 -56.27
C HIS A 998 -30.08 -20.40 -55.54
N GLY A 999 -30.39 -20.24 -54.26
CA GLY A 999 -31.19 -21.17 -53.45
C GLY A 999 -30.42 -22.30 -52.76
N ALA A 1000 -29.11 -22.43 -52.98
CA ALA A 1000 -28.29 -23.48 -52.38
C ALA A 1000 -26.85 -23.03 -52.07
N LYS A 1001 -26.28 -23.55 -50.97
CA LYS A 1001 -24.87 -23.41 -50.59
C LYS A 1001 -24.12 -24.68 -50.96
N TYR A 1002 -23.44 -24.69 -52.10
CA TYR A 1002 -22.59 -25.81 -52.50
C TYR A 1002 -21.19 -25.62 -51.94
N THR A 1003 -20.81 -26.40 -50.93
CA THR A 1003 -19.41 -26.46 -50.47
C THR A 1003 -18.62 -27.46 -51.33
N LEU A 1004 -17.29 -27.35 -51.38
CA LEU A 1004 -16.46 -28.34 -52.09
C LEU A 1004 -16.57 -29.77 -51.54
N GLN A 1005 -17.15 -29.96 -50.35
CA GLN A 1005 -17.40 -31.30 -49.80
C GLN A 1005 -18.61 -31.99 -50.47
N TYR A 1006 -19.55 -31.20 -51.00
CA TYR A 1006 -20.71 -31.68 -51.76
C TYR A 1006 -20.46 -31.77 -53.28
N ILE A 1007 -19.34 -31.21 -53.75
CA ILE A 1007 -18.92 -31.24 -55.16
C ILE A 1007 -17.89 -32.37 -55.33
N THR A 1008 -18.34 -33.50 -55.87
CA THR A 1008 -17.49 -34.69 -56.10
C THR A 1008 -16.76 -34.64 -57.44
N ASP A 1009 -15.63 -35.36 -57.56
CA ASP A 1009 -14.88 -35.49 -58.82
C ASP A 1009 -15.75 -36.22 -59.87
N GLY A 1010 -15.91 -35.61 -61.05
CA GLY A 1010 -16.89 -36.07 -62.04
C GLY A 1010 -18.36 -35.80 -61.66
N GLY A 1011 -18.60 -34.96 -60.65
CA GLY A 1011 -19.93 -34.64 -60.15
C GLY A 1011 -20.81 -33.98 -61.22
N ILE A 1012 -21.83 -34.72 -61.64
CA ILE A 1012 -22.94 -34.25 -62.48
C ILE A 1012 -24.12 -34.01 -61.54
N ASP A 1013 -24.06 -32.96 -60.70
CA ASP A 1013 -25.29 -32.51 -60.02
C ASP A 1013 -26.24 -31.96 -61.11
N SER A 1014 -27.54 -32.12 -60.90
CA SER A 1014 -28.62 -31.53 -61.69
C SER A 1014 -28.33 -30.08 -62.09
N TYR A 1015 -27.76 -29.27 -61.18
CA TYR A 1015 -27.41 -27.87 -61.46
C TYR A 1015 -26.22 -27.71 -62.41
N PHE A 1016 -25.11 -28.42 -62.17
CA PHE A 1016 -23.93 -28.36 -63.04
C PHE A 1016 -24.28 -28.89 -64.44
N SER A 1017 -25.17 -29.89 -64.51
CA SER A 1017 -25.75 -30.41 -65.75
C SER A 1017 -26.58 -29.37 -66.51
N LEU A 1018 -27.44 -28.61 -65.81
CA LEU A 1018 -28.26 -27.54 -66.41
C LEU A 1018 -27.41 -26.43 -67.06
N HIS A 1019 -26.15 -26.31 -66.67
CA HIS A 1019 -25.21 -25.33 -67.21
C HIS A 1019 -24.06 -25.94 -68.02
N ASN A 1020 -24.12 -27.25 -68.33
CA ASN A 1020 -23.07 -28.03 -69.00
C ASN A 1020 -21.67 -27.88 -68.37
N MET A 1021 -21.60 -27.71 -67.05
CA MET A 1021 -20.35 -27.63 -66.29
C MET A 1021 -20.04 -28.99 -65.64
N THR A 1022 -18.76 -29.32 -65.51
CA THR A 1022 -18.29 -30.49 -64.75
C THR A 1022 -17.17 -30.09 -63.81
N VAL A 1023 -16.98 -30.87 -62.74
CA VAL A 1023 -15.89 -30.64 -61.79
C VAL A 1023 -14.85 -31.74 -61.89
N LEU A 1024 -13.60 -31.34 -62.11
CA LEU A 1024 -12.44 -32.23 -62.14
C LEU A 1024 -11.58 -31.98 -60.90
N LYS A 1025 -11.20 -33.06 -60.22
CA LYS A 1025 -10.32 -33.03 -59.06
C LYS A 1025 -9.11 -33.90 -59.32
N ASN A 1026 -7.92 -33.30 -59.39
CA ASN A 1026 -6.67 -34.02 -59.56
C ASN A 1026 -5.65 -33.60 -58.48
N THR A 1027 -4.42 -34.14 -58.55
CA THR A 1027 -3.34 -33.82 -57.59
C THR A 1027 -2.92 -32.35 -57.61
N SER A 1028 -3.28 -31.59 -58.64
CA SER A 1028 -2.96 -30.18 -58.82
C SER A 1028 -4.07 -29.21 -58.38
N GLY A 1029 -5.27 -29.71 -58.04
CA GLY A 1029 -6.38 -28.92 -57.49
C GLY A 1029 -7.78 -29.35 -57.96
N VAL A 1030 -8.76 -28.49 -57.67
CA VAL A 1030 -10.15 -28.60 -58.16
C VAL A 1030 -10.34 -27.63 -59.31
N PHE A 1031 -10.97 -28.09 -60.40
CA PHE A 1031 -11.20 -27.35 -61.63
C PHE A 1031 -12.67 -27.42 -62.03
N LEU A 1032 -13.24 -26.29 -62.43
CA LEU A 1032 -14.54 -26.20 -63.09
C LEU A 1032 -14.30 -26.21 -64.59
N VAL A 1033 -14.87 -27.19 -65.29
CA VAL A 1033 -14.75 -27.34 -66.74
C VAL A 1033 -16.06 -27.01 -67.40
N TRP A 1034 -16.01 -26.11 -68.38
CA TRP A 1034 -17.14 -25.78 -69.23
C TRP A 1034 -16.63 -25.59 -70.66
N GLN A 1035 -17.14 -26.40 -71.60
CA GLN A 1035 -16.60 -26.49 -72.97
C GLN A 1035 -15.07 -26.75 -72.95
N ASN A 1036 -14.26 -25.84 -73.51
CA ASN A 1036 -12.80 -25.90 -73.53
C ASN A 1036 -12.16 -25.01 -72.44
N ILE A 1037 -12.95 -24.47 -71.52
CA ILE A 1037 -12.47 -23.58 -70.45
C ILE A 1037 -12.41 -24.38 -69.16
N GLU A 1038 -11.18 -24.56 -68.68
CA GLU A 1038 -10.88 -25.17 -67.39
C GLU A 1038 -10.44 -24.08 -66.40
N ALA A 1039 -11.32 -23.75 -65.43
CA ALA A 1039 -11.08 -22.74 -64.41
C ALA A 1039 -10.68 -23.39 -63.08
N LYS A 1040 -9.49 -23.07 -62.58
CA LYS A 1040 -8.98 -23.59 -61.30
C LYS A 1040 -9.63 -22.86 -60.12
N VAL A 1041 -10.08 -23.63 -59.13
CA VAL A 1041 -10.53 -23.10 -57.83
C VAL A 1041 -9.30 -22.88 -56.95
N PHE A 1042 -8.95 -21.62 -56.68
CA PHE A 1042 -7.80 -21.26 -55.85
C PHE A 1042 -8.13 -21.16 -54.36
N ARG A 1043 -9.34 -20.69 -54.04
CA ARG A 1043 -9.84 -20.61 -52.67
C ARG A 1043 -11.31 -20.98 -52.69
N SER A 1044 -11.74 -21.76 -51.71
CA SER A 1044 -13.10 -22.31 -51.68
C SER A 1044 -13.73 -22.11 -50.32
N ASN A 1045 -15.05 -22.23 -50.27
CA ASN A 1045 -15.84 -22.20 -49.04
C ASN A 1045 -15.70 -20.90 -48.24
N ILE A 1046 -15.55 -19.75 -48.90
CA ILE A 1046 -15.58 -18.46 -48.20
C ILE A 1046 -17.04 -18.20 -47.79
N LEU A 1047 -17.35 -18.32 -46.49
CA LEU A 1047 -18.72 -18.18 -45.98
C LEU A 1047 -19.14 -16.72 -45.88
N ALA A 1048 -20.38 -16.44 -46.27
CA ALA A 1048 -21.07 -15.17 -46.08
C ALA A 1048 -22.44 -15.40 -45.44
N SER A 1049 -23.01 -14.37 -44.80
CA SER A 1049 -24.28 -14.45 -44.05
C SER A 1049 -25.42 -14.98 -44.93
N ASN A 1050 -25.36 -14.70 -46.23
CA ASN A 1050 -26.34 -15.07 -47.24
C ASN A 1050 -25.77 -15.99 -48.35
N GLY A 1051 -24.67 -16.73 -48.09
CA GLY A 1051 -24.17 -17.68 -49.10
C GLY A 1051 -22.73 -18.14 -48.94
N ILE A 1052 -22.13 -18.57 -50.05
CA ILE A 1052 -20.74 -19.04 -50.10
C ILE A 1052 -20.04 -18.58 -51.39
N ILE A 1053 -18.74 -18.28 -51.31
CA ILE A 1053 -17.92 -17.88 -52.46
C ILE A 1053 -16.81 -18.91 -52.69
N HIS A 1054 -16.62 -19.27 -53.96
CA HIS A 1054 -15.47 -20.02 -54.48
C HIS A 1054 -14.72 -19.15 -55.47
N VAL A 1055 -13.45 -18.91 -55.20
CA VAL A 1055 -12.58 -18.07 -56.03
C VAL A 1055 -11.97 -18.90 -57.15
N ILE A 1056 -12.19 -18.46 -58.38
CA ILE A 1056 -11.72 -19.10 -59.61
C ILE A 1056 -10.76 -18.21 -60.40
N ASP A 1057 -9.96 -18.81 -61.28
CA ASP A 1057 -8.90 -18.11 -62.01
C ASP A 1057 -9.31 -17.57 -63.39
N LYS A 1058 -10.49 -17.98 -63.89
CA LYS A 1058 -11.01 -17.63 -65.21
C LYS A 1058 -12.47 -17.25 -65.13
N ILE A 1059 -12.90 -16.39 -66.05
CA ILE A 1059 -14.31 -16.10 -66.28
C ILE A 1059 -14.87 -17.23 -67.18
N LEU A 1060 -15.97 -17.86 -66.78
CA LEU A 1060 -16.60 -18.96 -67.53
C LEU A 1060 -17.42 -18.42 -68.73
N PHE A 1061 -16.72 -17.97 -69.76
CA PHE A 1061 -17.27 -17.31 -70.96
C PHE A 1061 -16.56 -17.74 -72.27
N SER A 1062 -17.32 -18.03 -73.32
CA SER A 1062 -16.82 -18.42 -74.67
C SER A 1062 -17.53 -17.61 -75.76
N THR A 1063 -16.80 -17.10 -76.75
CA THR A 1063 -17.37 -16.44 -77.93
C THR A 1063 -17.76 -17.46 -79.01
N PRO A 1064 -18.81 -17.21 -79.82
CA PRO A 1064 -19.32 -18.18 -80.80
C PRO A 1064 -18.44 -18.38 -82.06
N TYR A 1065 -17.21 -17.87 -82.11
CA TYR A 1065 -16.35 -18.03 -83.30
C TYR A 1065 -15.59 -19.35 -83.27
N ALA A 1066 -16.08 -20.32 -84.04
CA ALA A 1066 -15.44 -21.61 -84.27
C ALA A 1066 -14.04 -21.46 -84.89
N THR A 1067 -13.05 -22.15 -84.33
CA THR A 1067 -11.80 -22.50 -85.01
C THR A 1067 -12.08 -23.60 -86.03
N THR A 1068 -11.90 -23.31 -87.32
CA THR A 1068 -11.55 -24.34 -88.32
C THR A 1068 -10.03 -24.35 -88.51
N SER A 1069 -9.48 -25.55 -88.46
CA SER A 1069 -8.07 -25.95 -88.42
C SER A 1069 -7.26 -25.54 -89.65
N VAL A 1070 -5.92 -25.52 -89.55
CA VAL A 1070 -5.02 -26.42 -90.31
C VAL A 1070 -3.64 -26.51 -89.62
N THR A 1071 -3.20 -27.76 -89.52
CA THR A 1071 -1.95 -28.38 -89.04
C THR A 1071 -0.72 -28.18 -89.94
N ALA A 1072 0.49 -28.22 -89.35
CA ALA A 1072 1.71 -28.82 -89.95
C ALA A 1072 2.80 -28.96 -88.85
N THR A 1073 2.99 -30.15 -88.24
CA THR A 1073 3.90 -31.28 -88.60
C THR A 1073 5.39 -31.12 -88.22
N THR A 1074 5.84 -32.07 -87.35
CA THR A 1074 7.12 -32.84 -87.37
C THR A 1074 8.45 -32.09 -87.16
N GLN A 1075 9.53 -32.63 -86.56
CA GLN A 1075 9.89 -33.85 -85.80
C GLN A 1075 11.35 -33.64 -85.30
N LYS A 1076 11.69 -34.32 -84.19
CA LYS A 1076 12.97 -35.00 -83.87
C LYS A 1076 14.31 -34.21 -83.82
N GLY A 1077 14.95 -34.27 -82.64
CA GLY A 1077 15.99 -35.30 -82.39
C GLY A 1077 17.42 -34.84 -82.08
N ASN A 1078 17.86 -35.13 -80.83
CA ASN A 1078 19.19 -35.59 -80.36
C ASN A 1078 20.44 -34.70 -80.58
N ILE A 1079 21.51 -34.73 -79.77
CA ILE A 1079 22.33 -35.83 -79.19
C ILE A 1079 23.06 -35.26 -77.94
N GLY A 1080 23.04 -35.93 -76.77
CA GLY A 1080 24.17 -36.72 -76.20
C GLY A 1080 25.24 -35.85 -75.49
N HIS A 1081 26.05 -36.28 -74.51
CA HIS A 1081 26.17 -37.48 -73.70
C HIS A 1081 27.19 -37.12 -72.57
N ILE A 1082 27.24 -37.90 -71.47
CA ILE A 1082 28.42 -38.20 -70.60
C ILE A 1082 28.64 -37.44 -69.26
N SER A 1083 28.37 -38.20 -68.19
CA SER A 1083 29.15 -38.52 -66.96
C SER A 1083 29.50 -37.50 -65.85
N SER A 1084 28.83 -37.71 -64.70
CA SER A 1084 29.33 -38.07 -63.35
C SER A 1084 30.37 -37.22 -62.57
N THR A 1085 29.88 -36.77 -61.40
CA THR A 1085 30.45 -36.84 -60.02
C THR A 1085 31.61 -35.94 -59.56
N PHE A 1086 31.24 -35.03 -58.63
CA PHE A 1086 31.89 -34.63 -57.37
C PHE A 1086 33.37 -34.15 -57.38
N TYR A 1087 33.58 -32.87 -57.02
CA TYR A 1087 34.07 -32.48 -55.68
C TYR A 1087 33.91 -30.97 -55.44
N VAL A 1088 33.82 -30.66 -54.15
CA VAL A 1088 33.47 -29.40 -53.52
C VAL A 1088 34.64 -28.40 -53.49
N SER A 1089 34.26 -27.13 -53.59
CA SER A 1089 34.90 -25.88 -53.12
C SER A 1089 36.24 -25.43 -53.71
N TYR A 1090 36.26 -24.22 -54.27
CA TYR A 1090 36.93 -23.00 -53.77
C TYR A 1090 36.44 -21.83 -54.66
N SER A 1091 35.60 -20.93 -54.17
CA SER A 1091 35.94 -19.65 -53.51
C SER A 1091 36.71 -18.67 -54.39
N PHE A 1092 36.08 -17.54 -54.72
CA PHE A 1092 36.65 -16.20 -54.51
C PHE A 1092 35.45 -15.30 -54.15
N THR A 1093 35.12 -15.07 -52.88
CA THR A 1093 35.80 -14.12 -51.99
C THR A 1093 35.86 -12.71 -52.59
N SER A 1094 34.83 -11.93 -52.29
CA SER A 1094 35.04 -10.77 -51.43
C SER A 1094 35.05 -11.31 -49.98
N ILE A 1095 36.16 -11.14 -49.27
CA ILE A 1095 36.48 -11.51 -47.87
C ILE A 1095 37.05 -10.22 -47.25
N ALA A 1096 36.92 -9.81 -45.98
CA ALA A 1096 36.67 -10.41 -44.65
C ALA A 1096 36.22 -9.23 -43.72
N LEU A 1097 35.75 -9.32 -42.46
CA LEU A 1097 35.64 -10.34 -41.41
C LEU A 1097 34.70 -9.77 -40.32
N LEU A 1098 34.18 -10.67 -39.46
CA LEU A 1098 33.66 -10.50 -38.09
C LEU A 1098 32.14 -10.33 -37.83
N LEU A 1099 31.58 -11.46 -37.38
CA LEU A 1099 30.66 -11.68 -36.25
C LEU A 1099 29.13 -11.65 -36.50
N LEU A 1100 28.56 -12.86 -36.39
CA LEU A 1100 27.42 -13.23 -35.54
C LEU A 1100 26.10 -12.46 -35.79
N PHE A 1101 25.12 -13.06 -36.47
CA PHE A 1101 24.18 -14.07 -35.95
C PHE A 1101 23.11 -14.37 -37.01
N GLY A 1102 22.84 -15.65 -37.24
CA GLY A 1102 21.65 -16.13 -37.96
C GLY A 1102 20.55 -16.56 -36.99
N GLN A 1103 19.33 -16.73 -37.55
CA GLN A 1103 18.03 -17.02 -36.91
C GLN A 1103 17.41 -15.77 -36.25
N VAL A 1104 16.24 -15.27 -36.67
CA VAL A 1104 14.91 -15.90 -36.53
C VAL A 1104 13.89 -15.24 -37.50
N LEU A 1105 13.13 -16.10 -38.21
CA LEU A 1105 11.74 -16.01 -38.74
C LEU A 1105 11.18 -14.65 -39.24
N LYS A 1106 10.64 -14.50 -40.47
CA LYS A 1106 9.64 -15.36 -41.16
C LYS A 1106 8.44 -15.60 -40.23
N THR A 1107 7.70 -14.57 -39.84
CA THR A 1107 6.55 -14.04 -40.60
C THR A 1107 6.32 -12.59 -40.16
N LEU A 1108 5.94 -11.68 -41.05
CA LEU A 1108 4.60 -11.59 -41.65
C LEU A 1108 3.48 -11.55 -40.59
#